data_AF-A0A6P6VMC4-F1
#
_entry.id   AF-A0A6P6VMC4-F1
#
_cell.length_a   1.000
_cell.length_b   1.000
_cell.length_c   1.000
_cell.angle_alpha   90.00
_cell.angle_beta   90.00
_cell.angle_gamma   90.00
#
_symmetry.space_group_name_H-M   'P 1'
#
loop_
_entity.id
_entity.type
_entity.pdbx_description
1 polymer ?
#
loop_
_entity_poly.entity_id
_entity_poly.type
_entity_poly.pdbx_seq_one_letter_code
_entity_poly.pdbx_strand_id
1 'polypeptide(L)'
;MRRLLLCCGLALILVVLYPISVNGLSPSMNDDVLGLIVFKADVQDPQGKLASWNEDDESPCIWNGVQCNPRSNRVSELVLDGFSLSGKLGRGLLQLQFLHRLSLADNNLTGSLTLSLGQLPNLRTLDLSGNSLSGPISSDFFQQCGSLRSLSLAKNKFSGQIPASLSSCSMLTSLNISSNQFSGQLPAGVWSMRALRTLDLSDNMLEGEIPKGIEGLTALRALNLRKNKFVGEIPDGIGGCIMLRSIDLSENSLSGALPGSMQKLTLCNDLSLQINAFTGNMPDWIGEMRSLEALDLSENNFSGGLPTSIGQLRSLKQLNISTNTFSGILPDSMSGCVNLLVLDVSHNSLSGNIPSWIFRLSLQQLIFSENRLSGTMDNAFAASMENSRQKVVALDISHNNLSGEIPPAIGVFSSLQVLNLSKNSLIGGIPSNIGELKLLDILDLSENQLNGSIPLEIGRATSLNKLILEKNFLAGNIPTSIGNCSMLTSLSLSQNNLTGPVPAAVAKLAYLQYVDLSFNKLIGTLPKQLADLGRLLSFNISHNQLQGELPAGAFFNTISPSSVSDNPGLCGASVNRTCPTVLPKPIVLNPNSSDSPPGSIPEKFGHEKKILSISALIAIGAAVVIVVGVIAITVLNLRVRSSASRSAAALTFSGGDEFSHSPSTDANSGKLVMFSGDPDFSTGTHALLNKDCELGRGGFGAVYRTVLKDGRSVAIKKLTVSSLVKSQDDFEREVKKLGKARHSNLVTLEGYYWTSSLQLLIYEFVSGGNLYKRLHEGSGGDYLSWNERFNTILGTAKSLAYLHQMNIIHYNLKSSNILIDGLGEPKVADYGLARLLPMLDRYVLSSKIQSALGYMAPEFACKTVKITEKCDVYGFGVLILEIVTGKRPVEYMEDDVVVLCDMVRGALEEGRVEECVDGRLQGKFPAEEAIPVMKLGLICTSQVPSNRPDMAEVVNILELIRCPSESQDELG
;
A
#
# COMPACT_ATOMS: atom_id res chain seq x y z
N MET A 1 16.39 100.27 31.48
CA MET A 1 15.54 100.66 32.63
C MET A 1 14.19 99.95 32.51
N ARG A 2 13.56 99.66 33.67
CA ARG A 2 12.11 99.81 34.00
C ARG A 2 11.09 99.71 32.84
N ARG A 3 10.19 98.70 32.86
CA ARG A 3 8.78 98.74 33.36
C ARG A 3 7.74 99.09 32.26
N LEU A 4 6.46 98.72 32.31
CA LEU A 4 5.69 97.67 33.04
C LEU A 4 4.22 97.74 32.58
N LEU A 5 3.60 96.61 32.18
CA LEU A 5 2.15 96.31 32.10
C LEU A 5 2.06 94.80 31.72
N LEU A 6 1.57 93.86 32.52
CA LEU A 6 0.22 93.60 33.07
C LEU A 6 -0.84 93.35 31.96
N CYS A 7 -1.68 92.30 32.02
CA CYS A 7 -1.97 91.36 33.11
C CYS A 7 -2.54 89.99 32.64
N CYS A 8 -2.37 88.93 33.46
CA CYS A 8 -3.03 87.59 33.44
C CYS A 8 -2.89 86.73 32.15
N GLY A 9 -2.77 85.40 32.17
CA GLY A 9 -2.67 84.34 33.21
C GLY A 9 -2.99 82.98 32.52
N LEU A 10 -2.55 81.79 32.94
CA LEU A 10 -1.73 81.34 34.08
C LEU A 10 -0.58 80.43 33.58
N ALA A 11 0.58 80.48 34.24
CA ALA A 11 1.58 79.39 34.22
C ALA A 11 2.43 79.50 35.50
N LEU A 12 2.31 78.55 36.42
CA LEU A 12 3.08 78.57 37.67
C LEU A 12 4.36 77.74 37.52
N ILE A 13 5.51 78.40 37.59
CA ILE A 13 6.82 77.74 37.65
C ILE A 13 7.10 77.33 39.10
N LEU A 14 7.62 76.11 39.31
CA LEU A 14 8.37 75.78 40.52
C LEU A 14 9.58 74.94 40.16
N VAL A 15 10.77 75.46 40.51
CA VAL A 15 12.05 74.76 40.35
C VAL A 15 12.21 73.77 41.49
N VAL A 16 12.58 72.53 41.18
CA VAL A 16 13.04 71.56 42.18
C VAL A 16 14.44 71.08 41.82
N LEU A 17 15.26 70.97 42.86
CA LEU A 17 16.66 70.59 42.87
C LEU A 17 16.93 69.25 42.17
N TYR A 18 18.13 69.12 41.61
CA TYR A 18 18.70 67.86 41.14
C TYR A 18 18.91 66.90 42.34
N PRO A 19 18.24 65.74 42.42
CA PRO A 19 18.64 64.67 43.32
C PRO A 19 19.69 63.80 42.61
N ILE A 20 20.52 63.09 43.38
CA ILE A 20 21.26 61.95 42.83
C ILE A 20 20.25 60.83 42.63
N SER A 21 19.85 60.57 41.38
CA SER A 21 19.08 59.37 41.04
C SER A 21 19.97 58.15 41.26
N VAL A 22 19.79 57.53 42.43
CA VAL A 22 20.28 56.18 42.73
C VAL A 22 19.82 55.23 41.62
N ASN A 23 20.64 54.22 41.30
CA ASN A 23 20.26 53.11 40.41
C ASN A 23 19.14 52.27 41.05
N GLY A 24 17.91 52.79 41.04
CA GLY A 24 16.71 51.99 41.24
C GLY A 24 16.50 51.13 40.01
N LEU A 25 16.84 49.85 40.09
CA LEU A 25 16.31 48.87 39.15
C LEU A 25 14.79 48.78 39.41
N SER A 26 14.01 49.54 38.65
CA SER A 26 12.67 49.09 38.32
C SER A 26 12.84 47.80 37.52
N PRO A 27 12.35 46.64 37.99
CA PRO A 27 12.33 45.45 37.14
C PRO A 27 11.47 45.77 35.93
N SER A 28 12.08 45.81 34.75
CA SER A 28 11.32 45.76 33.50
C SER A 28 10.49 44.48 33.55
N MET A 29 9.16 44.60 33.39
CA MET A 29 8.31 43.42 33.21
C MET A 29 8.97 42.53 32.16
N ASN A 30 9.22 41.26 32.51
CA ASN A 30 10.06 40.42 31.69
C ASN A 30 9.23 39.97 30.47
N ASP A 31 9.37 40.68 29.34
CA ASP A 31 8.58 40.42 28.13
C ASP A 31 8.72 38.96 27.66
N ASP A 32 9.84 38.31 27.98
CA ASP A 32 10.07 36.90 27.65
C ASP A 32 9.21 35.96 28.54
N VAL A 33 9.07 36.25 29.84
CA VAL A 33 8.14 35.52 30.75
C VAL A 33 6.71 35.71 30.25
N LEU A 34 6.28 36.95 30.03
CA LEU A 34 4.94 37.26 29.56
C LEU A 34 4.65 36.63 28.19
N GLY A 35 5.60 36.69 27.26
CA GLY A 35 5.49 36.08 25.94
C GLY A 35 5.38 34.55 26.00
N LEU A 36 6.17 33.90 26.84
CA LEU A 36 6.14 32.45 27.00
C LEU A 36 4.89 31.97 27.77
N ILE A 37 4.43 32.67 28.81
CA ILE A 37 3.16 32.33 29.49
C ILE A 37 1.96 32.51 28.55
N VAL A 38 1.92 33.56 27.73
CA VAL A 38 0.88 33.72 26.69
C VAL A 38 0.97 32.61 25.64
N PHE A 39 2.17 32.18 25.23
CA PHE A 39 2.32 31.02 24.35
C PHE A 39 1.83 29.73 25.00
N LYS A 40 2.15 29.49 26.28
CA LYS A 40 1.67 28.34 27.07
C LYS A 40 0.14 28.33 27.23
N ALA A 41 -0.53 29.49 27.22
CA ALA A 41 -1.98 29.60 27.21
C ALA A 41 -2.62 29.41 25.82
N ASP A 42 -1.89 29.70 24.73
CA ASP A 42 -2.34 29.50 23.34
C ASP A 42 -2.19 28.02 22.87
N VAL A 43 -1.50 27.16 23.63
CA VAL A 43 -1.27 25.72 23.34
C VAL A 43 -1.83 24.79 24.42
N GLN A 44 -2.08 23.54 24.05
CA GLN A 44 -2.44 22.46 24.98
C GLN A 44 -1.23 21.54 25.19
N ASP A 45 -0.90 21.29 26.45
CA ASP A 45 0.19 20.41 26.90
C ASP A 45 -0.37 19.17 27.63
N PRO A 46 -0.76 18.10 26.90
CA PRO A 46 -1.42 16.94 27.48
C PRO A 46 -0.48 16.06 28.33
N GLN A 47 0.84 16.28 28.26
CA GLN A 47 1.84 15.52 29.02
C GLN A 47 2.50 16.33 30.15
N GLY A 48 2.10 17.58 30.37
CA GLY A 48 2.66 18.45 31.41
C GLY A 48 4.13 18.80 31.22
N LYS A 49 4.67 18.77 29.99
CA LYS A 49 6.09 19.04 29.72
C LYS A 49 6.48 20.49 30.04
N LEU A 50 5.54 21.42 29.96
CA LEU A 50 5.67 22.84 30.28
C LEU A 50 5.33 23.14 31.76
N ALA A 51 5.23 22.13 32.62
CA ALA A 51 4.90 22.32 34.04
C ALA A 51 5.90 23.21 34.80
N SER A 52 7.17 23.27 34.37
CA SER A 52 8.20 24.14 34.97
C SER A 52 8.12 25.62 34.57
N TRP A 53 7.15 26.01 33.73
CA TRP A 53 6.93 27.40 33.32
C TRP A 53 5.95 28.09 34.28
N ASN A 54 6.42 28.98 35.17
CA ASN A 54 5.59 29.66 36.17
C ASN A 54 5.53 31.18 35.95
N GLU A 55 4.37 31.81 36.18
CA GLU A 55 4.20 33.26 35.95
C GLU A 55 4.84 34.14 37.04
N ASP A 56 5.13 33.58 38.23
CA ASP A 56 5.85 34.30 39.31
C ASP A 56 7.38 34.33 39.13
N ASP A 57 7.95 33.59 38.17
CA ASP A 57 9.41 33.50 38.03
C ASP A 57 9.99 34.78 37.41
N GLU A 58 11.03 35.35 38.04
CA GLU A 58 11.73 36.55 37.52
C GLU A 58 12.35 36.34 36.12
N SER A 59 12.62 35.08 35.74
CA SER A 59 13.33 34.72 34.52
C SER A 59 12.96 33.33 33.99
N PRO A 60 12.68 33.17 32.68
CA PRO A 60 12.28 31.88 32.12
C PRO A 60 13.48 30.97 31.81
N CYS A 61 14.70 31.40 32.13
CA CYS A 61 15.95 30.74 31.74
C CYS A 61 16.22 29.41 32.47
N ILE A 62 15.34 29.01 33.39
CA ILE A 62 15.36 27.71 34.08
C ILE A 62 14.25 26.76 33.58
N TRP A 63 13.41 27.20 32.63
CA TRP A 63 12.24 26.46 32.17
C TRP A 63 12.59 25.38 31.14
N ASN A 64 11.79 24.31 31.08
CA ASN A 64 11.99 23.22 30.13
C ASN A 64 11.94 23.76 28.68
N GLY A 65 12.99 23.52 27.91
CA GLY A 65 13.10 23.89 26.51
C GLY A 65 13.44 25.36 26.24
N VAL A 66 13.69 26.18 27.26
CA VAL A 66 14.08 27.59 27.12
C VAL A 66 15.60 27.73 27.33
N GLN A 67 16.28 28.46 26.44
CA GLN A 67 17.68 28.84 26.62
C GLN A 67 17.87 30.33 26.43
N CYS A 68 18.57 30.96 27.37
CA CYS A 68 18.86 32.39 27.37
C CYS A 68 20.32 32.72 27.01
N ASN A 69 20.53 33.94 26.52
CA ASN A 69 21.86 34.48 26.31
C ASN A 69 22.49 34.86 27.68
N PRO A 70 23.64 34.29 28.07
CA PRO A 70 24.24 34.47 29.40
C PRO A 70 24.84 35.87 29.65
N ARG A 71 24.70 36.82 28.71
CA ARG A 71 25.10 38.23 28.89
C ARG A 71 23.93 39.20 29.01
N SER A 72 22.72 38.81 28.58
CA SER A 72 21.54 39.67 28.61
C SER A 72 20.35 39.07 29.37
N ASN A 73 20.42 37.78 29.74
CA ASN A 73 19.35 37.00 30.36
C ASN A 73 18.01 37.05 29.59
N ARG A 74 18.06 37.35 28.28
CA ARG A 74 16.93 37.27 27.34
C ARG A 74 16.95 35.94 26.62
N VAL A 75 15.77 35.43 26.29
CA VAL A 75 15.58 34.15 25.58
C VAL A 75 16.20 34.22 24.19
N SER A 76 17.10 33.29 23.91
CA SER A 76 17.80 33.16 22.63
C SER A 76 17.40 31.90 21.86
N GLU A 77 17.02 30.81 22.52
CA GLU A 77 16.49 29.61 21.85
C GLU A 77 15.26 29.07 22.60
N LEU A 78 14.28 28.58 21.84
CA LEU A 78 13.09 27.88 22.33
C LEU A 78 12.97 26.55 21.58
N VAL A 79 12.99 25.44 22.31
CA VAL A 79 13.15 24.09 21.79
C VAL A 79 12.20 23.14 22.52
N LEU A 80 11.07 22.83 21.90
CA LEU A 80 9.98 22.01 22.48
C LEU A 80 9.68 20.81 21.57
N ASP A 81 10.72 20.27 20.95
CA ASP A 81 10.63 19.18 19.97
C ASP A 81 10.13 17.88 20.66
N GLY A 82 9.10 17.23 20.11
CA GLY A 82 8.55 15.97 20.64
C GLY A 82 7.63 16.10 21.87
N PHE A 83 7.24 17.32 22.28
CA PHE A 83 6.50 17.55 23.53
C PHE A 83 5.00 17.16 23.46
N SER A 84 4.49 16.72 22.29
CA SER A 84 3.08 16.42 22.04
C SER A 84 2.12 17.62 22.24
N LEU A 85 2.64 18.84 22.10
CA LEU A 85 1.86 20.08 22.18
C LEU A 85 0.85 20.16 21.03
N SER A 86 -0.34 20.68 21.31
CA SER A 86 -1.37 20.93 20.28
C SER A 86 -2.01 22.31 20.45
N GLY A 87 -2.93 22.69 19.56
CA GLY A 87 -3.47 24.05 19.50
C GLY A 87 -2.93 24.81 18.29
N LYS A 88 -2.57 26.09 18.45
CA LYS A 88 -2.10 26.97 17.37
C LYS A 88 -0.83 27.72 17.76
N LEU A 89 -0.10 28.24 16.77
CA LEU A 89 1.05 29.11 17.01
C LEU A 89 0.59 30.44 17.63
N GLY A 90 0.80 30.56 18.94
CA GLY A 90 0.35 31.68 19.75
C GLY A 90 1.06 33.00 19.49
N ARG A 91 0.41 34.11 19.85
CA ARG A 91 0.96 35.47 19.67
C ARG A 91 2.06 35.83 20.68
N GLY A 92 2.18 35.05 21.76
CA GLY A 92 3.18 35.27 22.82
C GLY A 92 4.63 35.21 22.31
N LEU A 93 4.91 34.38 21.30
CA LEU A 93 6.22 34.23 20.66
C LEU A 93 6.78 35.56 20.09
N LEU A 94 5.92 36.55 19.84
CA LEU A 94 6.31 37.83 19.25
C LEU A 94 7.02 38.78 20.24
N GLN A 95 6.93 38.51 21.55
CA GLN A 95 7.67 39.27 22.56
C GLN A 95 9.15 38.85 22.65
N LEU A 96 9.50 37.69 22.08
CA LEU A 96 10.83 37.09 22.11
C LEU A 96 11.78 37.75 21.08
N GLN A 97 11.97 39.05 21.19
CA GLN A 97 12.73 39.88 20.24
C GLN A 97 14.20 39.45 20.06
N PHE A 98 14.74 38.69 21.01
CA PHE A 98 16.11 38.16 21.00
C PHE A 98 16.22 36.71 20.53
N LEU A 99 15.11 36.08 20.11
CA LEU A 99 15.07 34.68 19.68
C LEU A 99 15.88 34.46 18.39
N HIS A 100 16.79 33.48 18.44
CA HIS A 100 17.67 33.05 17.35
C HIS A 100 17.26 31.68 16.77
N ARG A 101 16.81 30.74 17.62
CA ARG A 101 16.24 29.45 17.22
C ARG A 101 14.85 29.27 17.81
N LEU A 102 13.88 28.95 16.96
CA LEU A 102 12.58 28.41 17.35
C LEU A 102 12.45 27.00 16.78
N SER A 103 12.18 26.03 17.64
CA SER A 103 11.99 24.63 17.27
C SER A 103 10.81 24.04 18.03
N LEU A 104 9.79 23.61 17.28
CA LEU A 104 8.55 23.02 17.78
C LEU A 104 8.25 21.70 17.02
N ALA A 105 9.30 20.98 16.62
CA ALA A 105 9.19 19.83 15.72
C ALA A 105 8.49 18.62 16.39
N ASP A 106 7.93 17.71 15.58
CA ASP A 106 7.28 16.48 16.04
C ASP A 106 6.23 16.72 17.17
N ASN A 107 5.32 17.66 16.91
CA ASN A 107 4.19 18.04 17.77
C ASN A 107 2.86 17.92 17.00
N ASN A 108 1.73 18.28 17.62
CA ASN A 108 0.40 18.26 17.00
C ASN A 108 -0.19 19.68 16.87
N LEU A 109 0.64 20.66 16.52
CA LEU A 109 0.21 22.05 16.30
C LEU A 109 -0.59 22.17 15.00
N THR A 110 -1.55 23.09 14.98
CA THR A 110 -2.53 23.27 13.88
C THR A 110 -2.70 24.75 13.49
N GLY A 111 -3.48 25.01 12.43
CA GLY A 111 -3.66 26.34 11.86
C GLY A 111 -2.63 26.66 10.77
N SER A 112 -2.54 27.92 10.36
CA SER A 112 -1.64 28.38 9.30
C SER A 112 -0.39 29.07 9.86
N LEU A 113 0.66 29.15 9.04
CA LEU A 113 1.87 29.91 9.37
C LEU A 113 1.54 31.41 9.36
N THR A 114 1.58 32.04 10.53
CA THR A 114 1.22 33.45 10.70
C THR A 114 2.35 34.38 10.26
N LEU A 115 1.98 35.52 9.65
CA LEU A 115 2.93 36.53 9.15
C LEU A 115 3.97 36.95 10.19
N SER A 116 3.52 37.10 11.43
CA SER A 116 4.28 37.73 12.51
C SER A 116 5.55 36.98 12.92
N LEU A 117 5.67 35.67 12.67
CA LEU A 117 6.93 34.95 12.93
C LEU A 117 8.07 35.40 11.99
N GLY A 118 7.74 35.91 10.80
CA GLY A 118 8.71 36.51 9.89
C GLY A 118 9.25 37.87 10.35
N GLN A 119 8.67 38.46 11.42
CA GLN A 119 9.03 39.80 11.93
C GLN A 119 10.09 39.76 13.04
N LEU A 120 10.46 38.58 13.54
CA LEU A 120 11.43 38.43 14.62
C LEU A 120 12.85 38.76 14.11
N PRO A 121 13.45 39.89 14.50
CA PRO A 121 14.60 40.47 13.80
C PRO A 121 15.88 39.64 13.94
N ASN A 122 15.95 38.77 14.95
CA ASN A 122 17.12 37.93 15.24
C ASN A 122 16.96 36.46 14.82
N LEU A 123 15.80 36.04 14.32
CA LEU A 123 15.48 34.63 14.09
C LEU A 123 16.29 34.05 12.91
N ARG A 124 17.12 33.04 13.19
CA ARG A 124 18.02 32.39 12.22
C ARG A 124 17.58 30.99 11.85
N THR A 125 16.94 30.28 12.78
CA THR A 125 16.46 28.91 12.58
C THR A 125 15.00 28.84 13.01
N LEU A 126 14.14 28.42 12.10
CA LEU A 126 12.74 28.08 12.37
C LEU A 126 12.49 26.64 11.95
N ASP A 127 12.16 25.77 12.91
CA ASP A 127 11.71 24.40 12.66
C ASP A 127 10.30 24.19 13.24
N LEU A 128 9.38 23.85 12.35
CA LEU A 128 7.99 23.52 12.65
C LEU A 128 7.60 22.17 12.01
N SER A 129 8.59 21.32 11.72
CA SER A 129 8.36 20.06 11.01
C SER A 129 7.62 19.02 11.85
N GLY A 130 7.04 18.00 11.21
CA GLY A 130 6.33 16.93 11.90
C GLY A 130 5.11 17.43 12.68
N ASN A 131 4.22 18.17 12.03
CA ASN A 131 3.09 18.84 12.67
C ASN A 131 1.81 18.78 11.79
N SER A 132 0.72 19.39 12.27
CA SER A 132 -0.56 19.50 11.55
C SER A 132 -0.85 20.92 11.03
N LEU A 133 0.18 21.74 10.80
CA LEU A 133 0.04 23.09 10.23
C LEU A 133 -0.40 23.01 8.77
N SER A 134 -1.20 23.97 8.30
CA SER A 134 -1.98 23.83 7.06
C SER A 134 -2.33 25.14 6.36
N GLY A 135 -2.70 25.03 5.07
CA GLY A 135 -3.04 26.17 4.22
C GLY A 135 -1.82 26.81 3.55
N PRO A 136 -2.01 27.94 2.84
CA PRO A 136 -0.93 28.61 2.12
C PRO A 136 -0.01 29.41 3.04
N ILE A 137 1.26 29.48 2.66
CA ILE A 137 2.21 30.47 3.22
C ILE A 137 1.97 31.80 2.48
N SER A 138 1.75 32.89 3.21
CA SER A 138 1.60 34.21 2.58
C SER A 138 2.92 34.71 1.99
N SER A 139 2.84 35.56 0.97
CA SER A 139 3.98 36.27 0.37
C SER A 139 4.82 37.02 1.40
N ASP A 140 4.18 37.60 2.40
CA ASP A 140 4.76 38.68 3.22
C ASP A 140 5.64 38.13 4.35
N PHE A 141 5.41 36.87 4.74
CA PHE A 141 6.34 36.11 5.61
C PHE A 141 7.74 36.05 4.99
N PHE A 142 7.83 35.76 3.69
CA PHE A 142 9.10 35.73 2.96
C PHE A 142 9.61 37.12 2.55
N GLN A 143 8.81 38.18 2.63
CA GLN A 143 9.33 39.55 2.49
C GLN A 143 10.08 40.02 3.74
N GLN A 144 9.83 39.40 4.90
CA GLN A 144 10.29 39.87 6.22
C GLN A 144 11.39 38.98 6.84
N CYS A 145 11.58 37.75 6.32
CA CYS A 145 12.55 36.71 6.71
C CYS A 145 14.07 37.07 6.69
N GLY A 146 14.47 38.35 6.65
CA GLY A 146 15.83 38.78 6.25
C GLY A 146 16.99 38.23 7.10
N SER A 147 16.75 37.82 8.34
CA SER A 147 17.71 37.21 9.27
C SER A 147 17.83 35.69 9.16
N LEU A 148 16.89 35.04 8.46
CA LEU A 148 16.67 33.59 8.48
C LEU A 148 17.73 32.83 7.66
N ARG A 149 18.22 31.73 8.22
CA ARG A 149 19.31 30.89 7.69
C ARG A 149 18.92 29.43 7.50
N SER A 150 17.98 28.94 8.28
CA SER A 150 17.38 27.61 8.13
C SER A 150 15.88 27.68 8.35
N LEU A 151 15.11 27.15 7.41
CA LEU A 151 13.66 27.00 7.50
C LEU A 151 13.28 25.55 7.25
N SER A 152 12.57 24.96 8.21
CA SER A 152 12.02 23.60 8.13
C SER A 152 10.53 23.64 8.44
N LEU A 153 9.71 23.29 7.44
CA LEU A 153 8.25 23.15 7.51
C LEU A 153 7.80 21.75 7.09
N ALA A 154 8.73 20.79 7.07
CA ALA A 154 8.52 19.46 6.50
C ALA A 154 7.45 18.64 7.25
N LYS A 155 6.89 17.60 6.62
CA LYS A 155 5.87 16.70 7.23
C LYS A 155 4.71 17.48 7.86
N ASN A 156 4.01 18.27 7.05
CA ASN A 156 2.89 19.11 7.44
C ASN A 156 1.76 19.01 6.39
N LYS A 157 0.76 19.91 6.46
CA LYS A 157 -0.40 19.97 5.57
C LYS A 157 -0.48 21.34 4.86
N PHE A 158 0.65 22.04 4.71
CA PHE A 158 0.73 23.31 3.97
C PHE A 158 0.42 23.08 2.49
N SER A 159 -0.29 24.01 1.84
CA SER A 159 -0.87 23.81 0.51
C SER A 159 -0.88 25.05 -0.37
N GLY A 160 -1.06 24.86 -1.68
CA GLY A 160 -1.02 25.95 -2.67
C GLY A 160 0.40 26.23 -3.18
N GLN A 161 0.60 27.38 -3.83
CA GLN A 161 1.86 27.69 -4.52
C GLN A 161 2.97 28.13 -3.56
N ILE A 162 4.22 27.79 -3.89
CA ILE A 162 5.40 28.38 -3.24
C ILE A 162 5.47 29.86 -3.66
N PRO A 163 5.40 30.83 -2.72
CA PRO A 163 5.42 32.26 -3.07
C PRO A 163 6.75 32.68 -3.69
N ALA A 164 6.70 33.43 -4.80
CA ALA A 164 7.90 33.93 -5.47
C ALA A 164 8.77 34.86 -4.58
N SER A 165 8.17 35.47 -3.54
CA SER A 165 8.88 36.25 -2.52
C SER A 165 9.83 35.42 -1.65
N LEU A 166 9.81 34.08 -1.70
CA LEU A 166 10.84 33.21 -1.11
C LEU A 166 12.27 33.63 -1.53
N SER A 167 12.42 34.14 -2.76
CA SER A 167 13.67 34.70 -3.29
C SER A 167 14.23 35.88 -2.48
N SER A 168 13.40 36.58 -1.69
CA SER A 168 13.83 37.67 -0.80
C SER A 168 14.62 37.17 0.42
N CYS A 169 14.50 35.89 0.81
CA CYS A 169 15.26 35.27 1.90
C CYS A 169 16.73 34.97 1.51
N SER A 170 17.44 35.99 1.05
CA SER A 170 18.80 35.89 0.48
C SER A 170 19.87 35.34 1.42
N MET A 171 19.63 35.34 2.74
CA MET A 171 20.51 34.75 3.76
C MET A 171 20.26 33.26 4.02
N LEU A 172 19.21 32.67 3.42
CA LEU A 172 18.79 31.31 3.70
C LEU A 172 19.80 30.29 3.17
N THR A 173 20.29 29.43 4.05
CA THR A 173 21.28 28.38 3.76
C THR A 173 20.67 26.99 3.68
N SER A 174 19.52 26.76 4.32
CA SER A 174 18.74 25.52 4.25
C SER A 174 17.26 25.83 4.12
N LEU A 175 16.61 25.21 3.15
CA LEU A 175 15.15 25.18 3.00
C LEU A 175 14.69 23.74 2.93
N ASN A 176 13.83 23.34 3.87
CA ASN A 176 13.09 22.09 3.79
C ASN A 176 11.58 22.35 3.95
N ILE A 177 10.81 22.01 2.93
CA ILE A 177 9.34 22.03 2.95
C ILE A 177 8.73 20.71 2.44
N SER A 178 9.47 19.60 2.54
CA SER A 178 9.05 18.29 2.03
C SER A 178 7.88 17.65 2.79
N SER A 179 7.26 16.62 2.23
CA SER A 179 6.07 15.94 2.79
C SER A 179 4.95 16.94 3.15
N ASN A 180 4.45 17.64 2.13
CA ASN A 180 3.42 18.67 2.23
C ASN A 180 2.46 18.59 1.01
N GLN A 181 1.64 19.62 0.79
CA GLN A 181 0.66 19.70 -0.29
C GLN A 181 0.91 20.93 -1.20
N PHE A 182 2.16 21.40 -1.30
CA PHE A 182 2.51 22.51 -2.20
C PHE A 182 2.31 22.09 -3.66
N SER A 183 1.79 22.99 -4.49
CA SER A 183 1.32 22.69 -5.85
C SER A 183 1.62 23.83 -6.83
N GLY A 184 1.53 23.55 -8.14
CA GLY A 184 1.88 24.51 -9.17
C GLY A 184 3.39 24.56 -9.44
N GLN A 185 3.84 25.57 -10.17
CA GLN A 185 5.22 25.67 -10.65
C GLN A 185 6.21 26.13 -9.56
N LEU A 186 7.41 25.57 -9.61
CA LEU A 186 8.55 26.03 -8.80
C LEU A 186 8.98 27.44 -9.26
N PRO A 187 8.91 28.49 -8.41
CA PRO A 187 9.29 29.83 -8.83
C PRO A 187 10.80 29.93 -9.12
N ALA A 188 11.15 30.33 -10.34
CA ALA A 188 12.55 30.48 -10.81
C ALA A 188 13.42 31.40 -9.92
N GLY A 189 12.80 32.29 -9.14
CA GLY A 189 13.49 33.12 -8.14
C GLY A 189 14.22 32.34 -7.05
N VAL A 190 13.90 31.06 -6.81
CA VAL A 190 14.68 30.21 -5.89
C VAL A 190 16.14 30.08 -6.34
N TRP A 191 16.39 30.12 -7.66
CA TRP A 191 17.74 30.03 -8.22
C TRP A 191 18.62 31.27 -7.99
N SER A 192 18.06 32.39 -7.51
CA SER A 192 18.85 33.57 -7.12
C SER A 192 19.40 33.51 -5.69
N MET A 193 19.01 32.50 -4.88
CA MET A 193 19.31 32.40 -3.45
C MET A 193 20.72 31.87 -3.19
N ARG A 194 21.76 32.64 -3.58
CA ARG A 194 23.19 32.21 -3.60
C ARG A 194 23.77 31.69 -2.29
N ALA A 195 23.12 31.91 -1.14
CA ALA A 195 23.53 31.37 0.16
C ALA A 195 23.08 29.90 0.38
N LEU A 196 22.13 29.41 -0.42
CA LEU A 196 21.45 28.12 -0.25
C LEU A 196 22.39 26.94 -0.49
N ARG A 197 22.40 25.99 0.45
CA ARG A 197 23.24 24.79 0.47
C ARG A 197 22.42 23.51 0.41
N THR A 198 21.23 23.52 0.99
CA THR A 198 20.30 22.39 1.03
C THR A 198 18.91 22.86 0.64
N LEU A 199 18.34 22.22 -0.37
CA LEU A 199 16.98 22.47 -0.85
C LEU A 199 16.23 21.15 -0.93
N ASP A 200 15.23 20.98 -0.06
CA ASP A 200 14.33 19.83 -0.06
C ASP A 200 12.88 20.29 -0.28
N LEU A 201 12.34 19.93 -1.44
CA LEU A 201 10.97 20.18 -1.88
C LEU A 201 10.21 18.86 -2.12
N SER A 202 10.74 17.72 -1.65
CA SER A 202 10.23 16.39 -1.99
C SER A 202 8.85 16.08 -1.41
N ASP A 203 8.19 15.04 -1.92
CA ASP A 203 6.89 14.53 -1.42
C ASP A 203 5.82 15.65 -1.36
N ASN A 204 5.55 16.23 -2.52
CA ASN A 204 4.66 17.37 -2.73
C ASN A 204 3.88 17.21 -4.06
N MET A 205 3.19 18.25 -4.51
CA MET A 205 2.40 18.26 -5.75
C MET A 205 2.88 19.32 -6.77
N LEU A 206 4.16 19.72 -6.71
CA LEU A 206 4.76 20.68 -7.64
C LEU A 206 4.79 20.12 -9.05
N GLU A 207 4.55 20.97 -10.05
CA GLU A 207 4.29 20.55 -11.44
C GLU A 207 4.86 21.53 -12.48
N GLY A 208 5.00 21.07 -13.71
CA GLY A 208 5.64 21.83 -14.80
C GLY A 208 7.14 21.55 -14.91
N GLU A 209 7.85 22.37 -15.69
CA GLU A 209 9.30 22.20 -15.91
C GLU A 209 10.13 22.70 -14.72
N ILE A 210 11.29 22.08 -14.49
CA ILE A 210 12.31 22.63 -13.59
C ILE A 210 12.85 23.92 -14.24
N PRO A 211 12.76 25.10 -13.60
CA PRO A 211 13.14 26.35 -14.27
C PRO A 211 14.62 26.42 -14.62
N LYS A 212 14.96 27.11 -15.71
CA LYS A 212 16.35 27.39 -16.12
C LYS A 212 16.97 28.47 -15.21
N GLY A 213 18.31 28.50 -15.09
CA GLY A 213 19.02 29.44 -14.23
C GLY A 213 19.56 28.86 -12.91
N ILE A 214 19.39 27.56 -12.66
CA ILE A 214 19.85 26.86 -11.45
C ILE A 214 21.36 27.01 -11.19
N GLU A 215 22.16 27.24 -12.24
CA GLU A 215 23.59 27.56 -12.18
C GLU A 215 23.94 28.78 -11.29
N GLY A 216 22.96 29.61 -10.94
CA GLY A 216 23.11 30.67 -9.94
C GLY A 216 23.39 30.19 -8.51
N LEU A 217 23.04 28.95 -8.17
CA LEU A 217 23.20 28.38 -6.82
C LEU A 217 24.59 27.74 -6.59
N THR A 218 25.63 28.54 -6.73
CA THR A 218 27.04 28.09 -6.62
C THR A 218 27.44 27.50 -5.26
N ALA A 219 26.62 27.68 -4.22
CA ALA A 219 26.83 27.11 -2.88
C ALA A 219 26.04 25.80 -2.60
N LEU A 220 25.19 25.35 -3.54
CA LEU A 220 24.28 24.22 -3.35
C LEU A 220 25.04 22.90 -3.20
N ARG A 221 24.60 22.05 -2.26
CA ARG A 221 25.21 20.76 -1.89
C ARG A 221 24.23 19.60 -1.97
N ALA A 222 22.96 19.84 -1.65
CA ALA A 222 21.90 18.85 -1.85
C ALA A 222 20.69 19.50 -2.51
N LEU A 223 20.16 18.83 -3.54
CA LEU A 223 18.92 19.15 -4.23
C LEU A 223 18.02 17.92 -4.17
N ASN A 224 16.87 18.03 -3.51
CA ASN A 224 15.85 16.99 -3.48
C ASN A 224 14.52 17.54 -3.99
N LEU A 225 14.09 17.04 -5.16
CA LEU A 225 12.80 17.34 -5.79
C LEU A 225 11.92 16.07 -5.91
N ARG A 226 12.32 14.97 -5.25
CA ARG A 226 11.68 13.65 -5.33
C ARG A 226 10.16 13.69 -5.13
N LYS A 227 9.42 12.80 -5.79
CA LYS A 227 8.00 12.54 -5.51
C LYS A 227 7.16 13.82 -5.65
N ASN A 228 7.17 14.34 -6.87
CA ASN A 228 6.42 15.51 -7.33
C ASN A 228 5.81 15.17 -8.71
N LYS A 229 5.47 16.19 -9.52
CA LYS A 229 4.96 16.05 -10.88
C LYS A 229 5.77 16.90 -11.87
N PHE A 230 7.08 17.04 -11.65
CA PHE A 230 7.95 17.76 -12.58
C PHE A 230 8.00 17.02 -13.93
N VAL A 231 7.99 17.78 -15.01
CA VAL A 231 7.98 17.31 -16.40
C VAL A 231 9.09 17.98 -17.21
N GLY A 232 9.36 17.47 -18.42
CA GLY A 232 10.40 18.01 -19.29
C GLY A 232 11.81 17.57 -18.86
N GLU A 233 12.82 18.26 -19.37
CA GLU A 233 14.23 17.83 -19.25
C GLU A 233 14.93 18.44 -18.02
N ILE A 234 16.00 17.79 -17.54
CA ILE A 234 16.88 18.37 -16.52
C ILE A 234 17.60 19.59 -17.15
N PRO A 235 17.52 20.81 -16.58
CA PRO A 235 18.16 21.98 -17.18
C PRO A 235 19.69 21.85 -17.25
N ASP A 236 20.27 22.16 -18.42
CA ASP A 236 21.74 22.22 -18.65
C ASP A 236 22.52 23.02 -17.61
N GLY A 237 21.87 23.99 -16.94
CA GLY A 237 22.45 24.75 -15.84
C GLY A 237 22.92 23.93 -14.63
N ILE A 238 22.39 22.72 -14.43
CA ILE A 238 22.67 21.92 -13.22
C ILE A 238 24.17 21.64 -13.03
N GLY A 239 24.91 21.41 -14.12
CA GLY A 239 26.37 21.25 -14.11
C GLY A 239 27.17 22.49 -13.68
N GLY A 240 26.53 23.65 -13.53
CA GLY A 240 27.13 24.84 -12.91
C GLY A 240 27.23 24.74 -11.38
N CYS A 241 26.42 23.90 -10.75
CA CYS A 241 26.36 23.73 -9.30
C CYS A 241 27.46 22.80 -8.77
N ILE A 242 28.72 23.14 -9.03
CA ILE A 242 29.93 22.32 -8.77
C ILE A 242 30.14 21.86 -7.31
N MET A 243 29.36 22.38 -6.36
CA MET A 243 29.38 22.01 -4.94
C MET A 243 28.37 20.91 -4.58
N LEU A 244 27.54 20.46 -5.54
CA LEU A 244 26.55 19.40 -5.35
C LEU A 244 27.22 18.08 -4.95
N ARG A 245 26.58 17.42 -3.99
CA ARG A 245 26.95 16.14 -3.38
C ARG A 245 25.82 15.12 -3.48
N SER A 246 24.58 15.58 -3.42
CA SER A 246 23.40 14.73 -3.53
C SER A 246 22.36 15.38 -4.44
N ILE A 247 21.84 14.60 -5.38
CA ILE A 247 20.81 15.00 -6.35
C ILE A 247 19.76 13.89 -6.38
N ASP A 248 18.57 14.19 -5.88
CA ASP A 248 17.40 13.30 -5.97
C ASP A 248 16.28 13.99 -6.75
N LEU A 249 16.00 13.46 -7.95
CA LEU A 249 14.91 13.89 -8.83
C LEU A 249 13.90 12.75 -9.08
N SER A 250 13.93 11.72 -8.24
CA SER A 250 13.15 10.49 -8.44
C SER A 250 11.63 10.67 -8.27
N GLU A 251 10.85 9.66 -8.66
CA GLU A 251 9.37 9.68 -8.55
C GLU A 251 8.75 10.95 -9.18
N ASN A 252 9.05 11.22 -10.45
CA ASN A 252 8.56 12.39 -11.17
C ASN A 252 8.09 11.98 -12.59
N SER A 253 8.00 12.94 -13.52
CA SER A 253 7.70 12.69 -14.94
C SER A 253 8.68 13.41 -15.86
N LEU A 254 9.93 13.53 -15.39
CA LEU A 254 11.04 14.11 -16.14
C LEU A 254 11.44 13.19 -17.30
N SER A 255 11.98 13.78 -18.36
CA SER A 255 12.27 13.09 -19.63
C SER A 255 13.48 13.70 -20.34
N GLY A 256 13.67 13.38 -21.62
CA GLY A 256 14.86 13.75 -22.38
C GLY A 256 16.06 12.86 -22.05
N ALA A 257 17.27 13.37 -22.27
CA ALA A 257 18.53 12.71 -21.95
C ALA A 257 19.28 13.44 -20.82
N LEU A 258 20.29 12.80 -20.22
CA LEU A 258 21.09 13.44 -19.16
C LEU A 258 21.95 14.58 -19.75
N PRO A 259 21.83 15.84 -19.23
CA PRO A 259 22.52 16.98 -19.81
C PRO A 259 24.03 16.90 -19.65
N GLY A 260 24.77 17.11 -20.75
CA GLY A 260 26.23 16.93 -20.80
C GLY A 260 27.03 17.83 -19.86
N SER A 261 26.42 18.87 -19.29
CA SER A 261 27.03 19.71 -18.27
C SER A 261 27.31 18.98 -16.96
N MET A 262 26.57 17.89 -16.66
CA MET A 262 26.71 17.11 -15.41
C MET A 262 28.09 16.46 -15.24
N GLN A 263 28.88 16.32 -16.32
CA GLN A 263 30.31 15.95 -16.27
C GLN A 263 31.12 16.81 -15.27
N LYS A 264 30.70 18.05 -15.00
CA LYS A 264 31.35 18.98 -14.07
C LYS A 264 31.10 18.65 -12.59
N LEU A 265 30.13 17.78 -12.26
CA LEU A 265 29.68 17.50 -10.90
C LEU A 265 30.56 16.45 -10.20
N THR A 266 31.88 16.68 -10.22
CA THR A 266 32.90 15.74 -9.73
C THR A 266 32.87 15.50 -8.22
N LEU A 267 32.16 16.35 -7.46
CA LEU A 267 31.91 16.22 -6.02
C LEU A 267 30.58 15.52 -5.67
N CYS A 268 29.81 15.07 -6.68
CA CYS A 268 28.58 14.34 -6.46
C CYS A 268 28.86 12.95 -5.89
N ASN A 269 28.24 12.62 -4.76
CA ASN A 269 28.26 11.31 -4.11
C ASN A 269 27.02 10.48 -4.51
N ASP A 270 25.85 11.12 -4.57
CA ASP A 270 24.56 10.44 -4.70
C ASP A 270 23.75 11.04 -5.85
N LEU A 271 23.40 10.22 -6.84
CA LEU A 271 22.53 10.61 -7.96
C LEU A 271 21.38 9.61 -8.10
N SER A 272 20.16 10.02 -7.74
CA SER A 272 18.94 9.24 -7.92
C SER A 272 17.99 9.92 -8.90
N LEU A 273 17.67 9.20 -9.97
CA LEU A 273 16.76 9.61 -11.05
C LEU A 273 15.63 8.60 -11.26
N GLN A 274 15.48 7.62 -10.34
CA GLN A 274 14.55 6.49 -10.50
C GLN A 274 13.09 6.92 -10.69
N ILE A 275 12.27 6.08 -11.33
CA ILE A 275 10.82 6.32 -11.53
C ILE A 275 10.59 7.65 -12.25
N ASN A 276 11.01 7.70 -13.52
CA ASN A 276 10.88 8.83 -14.44
C ASN A 276 10.72 8.32 -15.89
N ALA A 277 10.76 9.22 -16.87
CA ALA A 277 10.69 8.91 -18.30
C ALA A 277 11.97 9.35 -19.04
N PHE A 278 13.15 9.23 -18.41
CA PHE A 278 14.43 9.52 -19.07
C PHE A 278 14.73 8.52 -20.19
N THR A 279 15.51 8.98 -21.17
CA THR A 279 15.75 8.31 -22.45
C THR A 279 17.20 8.47 -22.94
N GLY A 280 17.54 7.72 -24.00
CA GLY A 280 18.89 7.71 -24.56
C GLY A 280 19.83 6.78 -23.79
N ASN A 281 21.12 6.87 -24.07
CA ASN A 281 22.13 5.99 -23.47
C ASN A 281 22.67 6.58 -22.15
N MET A 282 23.19 5.72 -21.27
CA MET A 282 24.07 6.19 -20.17
C MET A 282 25.31 6.86 -20.80
N PRO A 283 25.60 8.16 -20.55
CA PRO A 283 26.66 8.85 -21.28
C PRO A 283 28.08 8.48 -20.83
N ASP A 284 29.05 8.47 -21.75
CA ASP A 284 30.47 8.19 -21.44
C ASP A 284 31.06 9.14 -20.38
N TRP A 285 30.56 10.37 -20.25
CA TRP A 285 31.06 11.30 -19.25
C TRP A 285 30.73 10.92 -17.80
N ILE A 286 29.86 9.92 -17.55
CA ILE A 286 29.50 9.46 -16.20
C ILE A 286 30.74 9.07 -15.39
N GLY A 287 31.77 8.48 -16.02
CA GLY A 287 33.03 8.09 -15.39
C GLY A 287 33.85 9.25 -14.77
N GLU A 288 33.56 10.50 -15.15
CA GLU A 288 34.21 11.67 -14.56
C GLU A 288 33.60 12.12 -13.22
N MET A 289 32.43 11.59 -12.85
CA MET A 289 31.81 11.81 -11.53
C MET A 289 32.48 10.94 -10.46
N ARG A 290 33.80 11.03 -10.31
CA ARG A 290 34.65 10.08 -9.57
C ARG A 290 34.38 9.99 -8.05
N SER A 291 33.62 10.93 -7.47
CA SER A 291 33.15 10.86 -6.07
C SER A 291 31.88 10.04 -5.87
N LEU A 292 31.22 9.60 -6.95
CA LEU A 292 29.91 8.96 -6.92
C LEU A 292 29.98 7.62 -6.16
N GLU A 293 29.21 7.53 -5.07
CA GLU A 293 29.06 6.36 -4.21
C GLU A 293 27.76 5.60 -4.52
N ALA A 294 26.69 6.30 -4.89
CA ALA A 294 25.41 5.72 -5.29
C ALA A 294 24.89 6.32 -6.60
N LEU A 295 24.56 5.45 -7.56
CA LEU A 295 23.91 5.80 -8.82
C LEU A 295 22.64 4.96 -8.99
N ASP A 296 21.50 5.62 -9.04
CA ASP A 296 20.21 4.98 -9.32
C ASP A 296 19.51 5.62 -10.53
N LEU A 297 19.36 4.82 -11.60
CA LEU A 297 18.69 5.15 -12.84
C LEU A 297 17.49 4.23 -13.12
N SER A 298 17.02 3.49 -12.12
CA SER A 298 16.00 2.44 -12.30
C SER A 298 14.62 2.98 -12.70
N GLU A 299 13.73 2.11 -13.18
CA GLU A 299 12.36 2.46 -13.60
C GLU A 299 12.31 3.68 -14.54
N ASN A 300 12.99 3.55 -15.68
CA ASN A 300 13.15 4.57 -16.71
C ASN A 300 13.14 3.94 -18.12
N ASN A 301 13.38 4.74 -19.16
CA ASN A 301 13.46 4.29 -20.55
C ASN A 301 14.85 4.57 -21.17
N PHE A 302 15.92 4.43 -20.39
CA PHE A 302 17.28 4.41 -20.90
C PHE A 302 17.53 3.19 -21.78
N SER A 303 18.44 3.31 -22.75
CA SER A 303 18.72 2.32 -23.78
C SER A 303 20.21 2.24 -24.12
N GLY A 304 20.55 1.52 -25.20
CA GLY A 304 21.95 1.30 -25.59
C GLY A 304 22.68 0.35 -24.64
N GLY A 305 24.01 0.42 -24.61
CA GLY A 305 24.86 -0.37 -23.70
C GLY A 305 25.54 0.51 -22.65
N LEU A 306 26.09 -0.12 -21.61
CA LEU A 306 26.84 0.60 -20.57
C LEU A 306 28.18 1.12 -21.12
N PRO A 307 28.55 2.39 -20.85
CA PRO A 307 29.80 2.97 -21.31
C PRO A 307 30.99 2.35 -20.58
N THR A 308 32.11 2.16 -21.28
CA THR A 308 33.31 1.56 -20.68
C THR A 308 33.95 2.46 -19.61
N SER A 309 33.64 3.77 -19.62
CA SER A 309 34.08 4.75 -18.63
C SER A 309 33.55 4.50 -17.22
N ILE A 310 32.47 3.72 -17.05
CA ILE A 310 31.89 3.40 -15.73
C ILE A 310 32.93 2.79 -14.77
N GLY A 311 33.92 2.05 -15.30
CA GLY A 311 35.06 1.50 -14.56
C GLY A 311 36.00 2.53 -13.91
N GLN A 312 35.81 3.82 -14.18
CA GLN A 312 36.53 4.91 -13.51
C GLN A 312 35.91 5.28 -12.15
N LEU A 313 34.67 4.86 -11.88
CA LEU A 313 33.91 5.15 -10.66
C LEU A 313 34.36 4.29 -9.47
N ARG A 314 35.61 4.50 -9.04
CA ARG A 314 36.24 3.73 -7.95
C ARG A 314 35.57 3.92 -6.59
N SER A 315 34.81 5.00 -6.40
CA SER A 315 34.06 5.30 -5.18
C SER A 315 32.70 4.58 -5.10
N LEU A 316 32.22 4.02 -6.22
CA LEU A 316 30.86 3.50 -6.35
C LEU A 316 30.64 2.25 -5.48
N LYS A 317 29.61 2.31 -4.64
CA LYS A 317 29.16 1.28 -3.71
C LYS A 317 27.85 0.64 -4.18
N GLN A 318 26.96 1.43 -4.78
CA GLN A 318 25.69 0.98 -5.33
C GLN A 318 25.52 1.47 -6.78
N LEU A 319 25.21 0.53 -7.67
CA LEU A 319 24.74 0.81 -9.02
C LEU A 319 23.39 0.12 -9.21
N ASN A 320 22.35 0.89 -9.50
CA ASN A 320 21.04 0.39 -9.88
C ASN A 320 20.64 0.99 -11.24
N ILE A 321 20.36 0.12 -12.20
CA ILE A 321 19.89 0.45 -13.56
C ILE A 321 18.67 -0.40 -13.97
N SER A 322 17.98 -1.01 -13.01
CA SER A 322 16.92 -1.99 -13.30
C SER A 322 15.68 -1.37 -13.95
N THR A 323 14.84 -2.20 -14.56
CA THR A 323 13.58 -1.77 -15.20
C THR A 323 13.81 -0.67 -16.23
N ASN A 324 14.60 -1.00 -17.25
CA ASN A 324 15.03 -0.11 -18.33
C ASN A 324 15.14 -0.90 -19.66
N THR A 325 15.69 -0.28 -20.72
CA THR A 325 15.93 -0.94 -22.01
C THR A 325 17.42 -1.06 -22.37
N PHE A 326 18.31 -1.13 -21.37
CA PHE A 326 19.74 -1.37 -21.58
C PHE A 326 19.97 -2.74 -22.25
N SER A 327 21.04 -2.83 -23.03
CA SER A 327 21.26 -3.91 -24.00
C SER A 327 22.74 -4.14 -24.29
N GLY A 328 23.08 -5.30 -24.84
CA GLY A 328 24.47 -5.71 -25.04
C GLY A 328 25.11 -6.21 -23.73
N ILE A 329 26.44 -6.24 -23.69
CA ILE A 329 27.19 -6.88 -22.58
C ILE A 329 27.48 -5.90 -21.43
N LEU A 330 27.64 -6.44 -20.23
CA LEU A 330 28.28 -5.72 -19.12
C LEU A 330 29.80 -5.58 -19.40
N PRO A 331 30.36 -4.36 -19.44
CA PRO A 331 31.75 -4.16 -19.88
C PRO A 331 32.77 -4.60 -18.83
N ASP A 332 33.86 -5.26 -19.27
CA ASP A 332 34.95 -5.73 -18.40
C ASP A 332 35.64 -4.62 -17.58
N SER A 333 35.54 -3.36 -18.00
CA SER A 333 36.05 -2.22 -17.25
C SER A 333 35.35 -2.01 -15.91
N MET A 334 34.15 -2.54 -15.68
CA MET A 334 33.48 -2.54 -14.36
C MET A 334 34.31 -3.25 -13.27
N SER A 335 35.30 -4.07 -13.63
CA SER A 335 36.33 -4.56 -12.72
C SER A 335 37.12 -3.44 -11.99
N GLY A 336 37.09 -2.20 -12.50
CA GLY A 336 37.64 -1.01 -11.86
C GLY A 336 36.79 -0.42 -10.72
N CYS A 337 35.52 -0.82 -10.59
CA CYS A 337 34.61 -0.37 -9.53
C CYS A 337 34.89 -1.12 -8.21
N VAL A 338 36.10 -0.96 -7.67
CA VAL A 338 36.66 -1.80 -6.58
C VAL A 338 35.87 -1.80 -5.27
N ASN A 339 35.06 -0.76 -5.02
CA ASN A 339 34.24 -0.60 -3.82
C ASN A 339 32.77 -1.04 -4.00
N LEU A 340 32.39 -1.59 -5.16
CA LEU A 340 31.00 -1.93 -5.47
C LEU A 340 30.49 -3.08 -4.57
N LEU A 341 29.35 -2.84 -3.91
CA LEU A 341 28.68 -3.75 -2.98
C LEU A 341 27.33 -4.22 -3.50
N VAL A 342 26.58 -3.34 -4.17
CA VAL A 342 25.25 -3.63 -4.74
C VAL A 342 25.28 -3.34 -6.23
N LEU A 343 24.87 -4.33 -7.03
CA LEU A 343 24.72 -4.22 -8.47
C LEU A 343 23.36 -4.81 -8.88
N ASP A 344 22.41 -3.93 -9.19
CA ASP A 344 21.12 -4.28 -9.80
C ASP A 344 21.09 -3.83 -11.27
N VAL A 345 20.88 -4.80 -12.15
CA VAL A 345 20.77 -4.65 -13.60
C VAL A 345 19.52 -5.35 -14.15
N SER A 346 18.58 -5.72 -13.27
CA SER A 346 17.42 -6.55 -13.58
C SER A 346 16.40 -5.88 -14.51
N HIS A 347 15.46 -6.66 -15.06
CA HIS A 347 14.38 -6.18 -15.95
C HIS A 347 14.91 -5.31 -17.10
N ASN A 348 15.83 -5.85 -17.90
CA ASN A 348 16.51 -5.17 -19.00
C ASN A 348 16.65 -6.10 -20.22
N SER A 349 17.49 -5.75 -21.19
CA SER A 349 17.80 -6.58 -22.36
C SER A 349 19.31 -6.82 -22.55
N LEU A 350 20.06 -6.83 -21.44
CA LEU A 350 21.48 -7.17 -21.41
C LEU A 350 21.69 -8.63 -21.83
N SER A 351 22.83 -8.92 -22.46
CA SER A 351 23.11 -10.21 -23.08
C SER A 351 24.58 -10.63 -22.96
N GLY A 352 24.89 -11.84 -23.41
CA GLY A 352 26.22 -12.44 -23.28
C GLY A 352 26.43 -13.14 -21.94
N ASN A 353 27.68 -13.53 -21.68
CA ASN A 353 28.03 -14.34 -20.52
C ASN A 353 28.13 -13.50 -19.24
N ILE A 354 27.89 -14.12 -18.08
CA ILE A 354 28.15 -13.52 -16.76
C ILE A 354 29.64 -13.16 -16.66
N PRO A 355 30.01 -11.88 -16.45
CA PRO A 355 31.42 -11.48 -16.39
C PRO A 355 32.18 -12.05 -15.18
N SER A 356 33.40 -12.54 -15.45
CA SER A 356 34.28 -13.11 -14.42
C SER A 356 34.73 -12.12 -13.32
N TRP A 357 34.65 -10.81 -13.56
CA TRP A 357 35.04 -9.80 -12.59
C TRP A 357 34.06 -9.68 -11.41
N ILE A 358 32.81 -10.09 -11.57
CA ILE A 358 31.77 -10.02 -10.52
C ILE A 358 32.24 -10.74 -9.25
N PHE A 359 32.75 -11.96 -9.39
CA PHE A 359 33.23 -12.77 -8.26
C PHE A 359 34.65 -12.42 -7.79
N ARG A 360 35.32 -11.45 -8.44
CA ARG A 360 36.59 -10.86 -8.00
C ARG A 360 36.39 -9.61 -7.12
N LEU A 361 35.29 -8.90 -7.30
CA LEU A 361 34.91 -7.76 -6.47
C LEU A 361 34.34 -8.20 -5.11
N SER A 362 34.20 -7.24 -4.18
CA SER A 362 33.63 -7.45 -2.84
C SER A 362 32.09 -7.32 -2.81
N LEU A 363 31.43 -7.72 -3.90
CA LEU A 363 29.98 -7.58 -4.09
C LEU A 363 29.20 -8.40 -3.04
N GLN A 364 28.07 -7.82 -2.60
CA GLN A 364 27.15 -8.38 -1.60
C GLN A 364 25.81 -8.75 -2.21
N GLN A 365 25.29 -7.93 -3.12
CA GLN A 365 24.02 -8.18 -3.80
C GLN A 365 24.20 -8.08 -5.33
N LEU A 366 23.73 -9.11 -6.01
CA LEU A 366 23.80 -9.29 -7.46
C LEU A 366 22.39 -9.59 -7.96
N ILE A 367 21.72 -8.60 -8.54
CA ILE A 367 20.35 -8.70 -9.03
C ILE A 367 20.36 -8.51 -10.55
N PHE A 368 20.31 -9.61 -11.28
CA PHE A 368 20.58 -9.72 -12.72
C PHE A 368 19.37 -10.35 -13.47
N SER A 369 18.25 -10.49 -12.76
CA SER A 369 17.03 -11.16 -13.23
C SER A 369 16.38 -10.48 -14.43
N GLU A 370 15.53 -11.21 -15.15
CA GLU A 370 14.76 -10.72 -16.31
C GLU A 370 15.64 -9.98 -17.33
N ASN A 371 16.59 -10.73 -17.91
CA ASN A 371 17.53 -10.27 -18.93
C ASN A 371 17.71 -11.35 -20.01
N ARG A 372 18.70 -11.19 -20.90
CA ARG A 372 19.03 -12.11 -22.00
C ARG A 372 20.45 -12.66 -21.87
N LEU A 373 20.96 -12.77 -20.64
CA LEU A 373 22.27 -13.36 -20.35
C LEU A 373 22.27 -14.85 -20.74
N SER A 374 23.41 -15.36 -21.19
CA SER A 374 23.53 -16.70 -21.75
C SER A 374 24.91 -17.33 -21.52
N GLY A 375 25.13 -18.52 -22.05
CA GLY A 375 26.36 -19.29 -21.80
C GLY A 375 26.37 -19.96 -20.42
N THR A 376 27.53 -20.47 -20.01
CA THR A 376 27.68 -21.25 -18.77
C THR A 376 28.27 -20.44 -17.63
N MET A 377 27.93 -20.85 -16.40
CA MET A 377 28.40 -20.20 -15.17
C MET A 377 29.85 -20.56 -14.81
N ASP A 378 30.39 -21.69 -15.31
CA ASP A 378 31.67 -22.26 -14.90
C ASP A 378 32.82 -21.25 -14.91
N ASN A 379 32.98 -20.51 -16.01
CA ASN A 379 34.09 -19.57 -16.19
C ASN A 379 34.01 -18.38 -15.21
N ALA A 380 32.81 -17.93 -14.84
CA ALA A 380 32.64 -16.84 -13.89
C ALA A 380 32.94 -17.33 -12.46
N PHE A 381 32.44 -18.51 -12.10
CA PHE A 381 32.62 -19.12 -10.78
C PHE A 381 34.07 -19.60 -10.55
N ALA A 382 34.71 -20.19 -11.56
CA ALA A 382 36.10 -20.65 -11.50
C ALA A 382 37.11 -19.50 -11.43
N ALA A 383 36.78 -18.32 -11.97
CA ALA A 383 37.62 -17.12 -11.90
C ALA A 383 37.62 -16.42 -10.53
N SER A 384 36.88 -16.94 -9.54
CA SER A 384 36.90 -16.45 -8.16
C SER A 384 38.22 -16.82 -7.48
N MET A 385 38.92 -15.83 -6.91
CA MET A 385 40.11 -16.07 -6.10
C MET A 385 39.74 -16.14 -4.60
N GLU A 386 40.63 -16.73 -3.81
CA GLU A 386 40.28 -17.35 -2.52
C GLU A 386 39.70 -16.39 -1.44
N ASN A 387 39.94 -15.08 -1.56
CA ASN A 387 39.66 -14.09 -0.50
C ASN A 387 38.40 -13.23 -0.69
N SER A 388 37.73 -13.23 -1.86
CA SER A 388 36.50 -12.43 -2.09
C SER A 388 35.20 -13.19 -1.76
N ARG A 389 35.25 -14.53 -1.79
CA ARG A 389 34.09 -15.44 -1.90
C ARG A 389 33.06 -15.38 -0.75
N GLN A 390 33.38 -14.72 0.36
CA GLN A 390 32.56 -14.71 1.59
C GLN A 390 31.67 -13.46 1.75
N LYS A 391 31.50 -12.63 0.72
CA LYS A 391 30.70 -11.39 0.80
C LYS A 391 29.35 -11.42 0.10
N VAL A 392 29.13 -12.29 -0.88
CA VAL A 392 27.84 -12.37 -1.60
C VAL A 392 26.77 -12.92 -0.65
N VAL A 393 25.72 -12.14 -0.44
CA VAL A 393 24.54 -12.45 0.40
C VAL A 393 23.33 -12.76 -0.49
N ALA A 394 23.18 -12.08 -1.62
CA ALA A 394 22.11 -12.34 -2.59
C ALA A 394 22.67 -12.49 -4.02
N LEU A 395 22.28 -13.56 -4.68
CA LEU A 395 22.51 -13.81 -6.11
C LEU A 395 21.19 -14.21 -6.78
N ASP A 396 20.63 -13.29 -7.56
CA ASP A 396 19.50 -13.55 -8.46
C ASP A 396 19.95 -13.36 -9.91
N ILE A 397 19.96 -14.46 -10.67
CA ILE A 397 20.21 -14.49 -12.13
C ILE A 397 19.06 -15.21 -12.84
N SER A 398 17.85 -15.15 -12.28
CA SER A 398 16.66 -15.82 -12.81
C SER A 398 16.13 -15.17 -14.09
N HIS A 399 15.19 -15.83 -14.77
CA HIS A 399 14.53 -15.30 -15.97
C HIS A 399 15.55 -14.84 -17.05
N ASN A 400 16.48 -15.72 -17.37
CA ASN A 400 17.57 -15.49 -18.32
C ASN A 400 17.71 -16.71 -19.27
N ASN A 401 18.72 -16.71 -20.15
CA ASN A 401 18.97 -17.78 -21.11
C ASN A 401 20.30 -18.52 -20.79
N LEU A 402 20.64 -18.65 -19.51
CA LEU A 402 21.83 -19.37 -19.04
C LEU A 402 21.68 -20.88 -19.28
N SER A 403 22.79 -21.57 -19.50
CA SER A 403 22.82 -23.02 -19.78
C SER A 403 24.06 -23.70 -19.20
N GLY A 404 24.15 -25.02 -19.34
CA GLY A 404 25.16 -25.83 -18.66
C GLY A 404 24.71 -26.22 -17.24
N GLU A 405 25.65 -26.74 -16.44
CA GLU A 405 25.37 -27.24 -15.09
C GLU A 405 25.53 -26.15 -14.03
N ILE A 406 25.04 -26.42 -12.81
CA ILE A 406 25.27 -25.54 -11.64
C ILE A 406 26.68 -25.87 -11.09
N PRO A 407 27.67 -24.96 -11.14
CA PRO A 407 29.03 -25.30 -10.77
C PRO A 407 29.14 -25.68 -9.28
N PRO A 408 29.85 -26.77 -8.91
CA PRO A 408 30.09 -27.16 -7.51
C PRO A 408 30.71 -26.04 -6.64
N ALA A 409 31.40 -25.08 -7.27
CA ALA A 409 31.92 -23.87 -6.65
C ALA A 409 30.85 -22.97 -6.00
N ILE A 410 29.55 -23.18 -6.28
CA ILE A 410 28.44 -22.48 -5.60
C ILE A 410 28.54 -22.64 -4.07
N GLY A 411 28.97 -23.80 -3.57
CA GLY A 411 29.08 -24.06 -2.13
C GLY A 411 30.16 -23.25 -1.39
N VAL A 412 31.00 -22.48 -2.10
CA VAL A 412 32.04 -21.66 -1.47
C VAL A 412 31.50 -20.28 -1.02
N PHE A 413 30.31 -19.88 -1.48
CA PHE A 413 29.65 -18.63 -1.06
C PHE A 413 28.93 -18.81 0.29
N SER A 414 29.68 -19.11 1.35
CA SER A 414 29.13 -19.47 2.68
C SER A 414 28.25 -18.41 3.35
N SER A 415 28.26 -17.18 2.86
CA SER A 415 27.45 -16.04 3.34
C SER A 415 26.13 -15.85 2.57
N LEU A 416 25.88 -16.66 1.54
CA LEU A 416 24.72 -16.55 0.66
C LEU A 416 23.43 -16.90 1.40
N GLN A 417 22.49 -15.96 1.42
CA GLN A 417 21.15 -16.08 2.00
C GLN A 417 20.08 -16.29 0.91
N VAL A 418 20.27 -15.71 -0.27
CA VAL A 418 19.34 -15.86 -1.41
C VAL A 418 20.09 -16.35 -2.65
N LEU A 419 19.65 -17.49 -3.18
CA LEU A 419 20.09 -18.04 -4.46
C LEU A 419 18.87 -18.30 -5.36
N ASN A 420 18.70 -17.47 -6.38
CA ASN A 420 17.64 -17.61 -7.38
C ASN A 420 18.24 -17.81 -8.78
N LEU A 421 18.11 -19.03 -9.30
CA LEU A 421 18.53 -19.45 -10.65
C LEU A 421 17.32 -19.79 -11.55
N SER A 422 16.09 -19.50 -11.09
CA SER A 422 14.86 -19.95 -11.75
C SER A 422 14.70 -19.43 -13.19
N LYS A 423 13.87 -20.10 -14.00
CA LYS A 423 13.57 -19.69 -15.40
C LYS A 423 14.84 -19.47 -16.24
N ASN A 424 15.64 -20.52 -16.34
CA ASN A 424 16.82 -20.60 -17.20
C ASN A 424 16.81 -21.93 -17.99
N SER A 425 17.89 -22.24 -18.71
CA SER A 425 18.08 -23.53 -19.40
C SER A 425 19.19 -24.35 -18.76
N LEU A 426 19.27 -24.35 -17.43
CA LEU A 426 20.27 -25.10 -16.67
C LEU A 426 19.94 -26.61 -16.70
N ILE A 427 20.98 -27.42 -16.85
CA ILE A 427 20.92 -28.89 -16.99
C ILE A 427 21.75 -29.58 -15.89
N GLY A 428 21.74 -30.91 -15.88
CA GLY A 428 22.54 -31.70 -14.95
C GLY A 428 21.93 -31.78 -13.55
N GLY A 429 22.70 -32.31 -12.59
CA GLY A 429 22.26 -32.51 -11.21
C GLY A 429 22.38 -31.27 -10.34
N ILE A 430 21.55 -31.20 -9.29
CA ILE A 430 21.74 -30.23 -8.20
C ILE A 430 23.00 -30.64 -7.40
N PRO A 431 24.06 -29.82 -7.30
CA PRO A 431 25.31 -30.22 -6.68
C PRO A 431 25.18 -30.33 -5.16
N SER A 432 25.75 -31.39 -4.58
CA SER A 432 25.78 -31.64 -3.13
C SER A 432 26.46 -30.52 -2.33
N ASN A 433 27.33 -29.73 -2.96
CA ASN A 433 27.96 -28.54 -2.39
C ASN A 433 26.97 -27.45 -1.91
N ILE A 434 25.70 -27.48 -2.33
CA ILE A 434 24.65 -26.63 -1.72
C ILE A 434 24.54 -26.87 -0.20
N GLY A 435 24.87 -28.07 0.30
CA GLY A 435 24.94 -28.37 1.73
C GLY A 435 26.05 -27.65 2.52
N GLU A 436 26.90 -26.87 1.88
CA GLU A 436 27.84 -25.94 2.55
C GLU A 436 27.23 -24.55 2.80
N LEU A 437 26.11 -24.21 2.13
CA LEU A 437 25.42 -22.93 2.23
C LEU A 437 24.54 -22.85 3.49
N LYS A 438 25.18 -22.89 4.65
CA LYS A 438 24.51 -22.99 5.97
C LYS A 438 23.60 -21.80 6.30
N LEU A 439 23.87 -20.63 5.72
CA LEU A 439 23.11 -19.38 5.91
C LEU A 439 22.01 -19.16 4.85
N LEU A 440 21.81 -20.09 3.92
CA LEU A 440 20.83 -19.97 2.85
C LEU A 440 19.40 -19.99 3.41
N ASP A 441 18.64 -18.93 3.15
CA ASP A 441 17.21 -18.78 3.49
C ASP A 441 16.33 -19.18 2.29
N ILE A 442 16.69 -18.72 1.08
CA ILE A 442 15.94 -18.99 -0.16
C ILE A 442 16.82 -19.72 -1.17
N LEU A 443 16.35 -20.89 -1.62
CA LEU A 443 16.85 -21.60 -2.80
C LEU A 443 15.72 -21.76 -3.82
N ASP A 444 15.82 -21.05 -4.94
CA ASP A 444 14.92 -21.22 -6.09
C ASP A 444 15.70 -21.65 -7.34
N LEU A 445 15.42 -22.87 -7.81
CA LEU A 445 15.96 -23.47 -9.03
C LEU A 445 14.84 -23.86 -10.01
N SER A 446 13.63 -23.32 -9.84
CA SER A 446 12.45 -23.71 -10.61
C SER A 446 12.53 -23.36 -12.09
N GLU A 447 11.68 -23.97 -12.91
CA GLU A 447 11.57 -23.69 -14.35
C GLU A 447 12.92 -23.79 -15.07
N ASN A 448 13.58 -24.94 -14.92
CA ASN A 448 14.85 -25.29 -15.52
C ASN A 448 14.79 -26.71 -16.11
N GLN A 449 15.94 -27.25 -16.55
CA GLN A 449 16.07 -28.58 -17.14
C GLN A 449 16.92 -29.51 -16.26
N LEU A 450 16.95 -29.26 -14.94
CA LEU A 450 17.74 -30.00 -13.97
C LEU A 450 17.23 -31.43 -13.83
N ASN A 451 18.14 -32.39 -13.67
CA ASN A 451 17.88 -33.82 -13.62
C ASN A 451 18.64 -34.47 -12.44
N GLY A 452 18.79 -35.81 -12.45
CA GLY A 452 19.33 -36.54 -11.32
C GLY A 452 18.37 -36.50 -10.12
N SER A 453 18.90 -36.57 -8.89
CA SER A 453 18.11 -36.56 -7.65
C SER A 453 18.45 -35.37 -6.76
N ILE A 454 17.50 -34.94 -5.93
CA ILE A 454 17.75 -33.94 -4.88
C ILE A 454 18.85 -34.49 -3.93
N PRO A 455 19.98 -33.80 -3.76
CA PRO A 455 21.11 -34.29 -2.97
C PRO A 455 20.76 -34.40 -1.49
N LEU A 456 21.25 -35.44 -0.81
CA LEU A 456 21.01 -35.65 0.62
C LEU A 456 21.65 -34.55 1.48
N GLU A 457 22.67 -33.88 0.96
CA GLU A 457 23.37 -32.76 1.58
C GLU A 457 22.49 -31.51 1.72
N ILE A 458 21.34 -31.42 1.05
CA ILE A 458 20.40 -30.29 1.22
C ILE A 458 20.00 -30.10 2.70
N GLY A 459 19.89 -31.20 3.46
CA GLY A 459 19.64 -31.21 4.90
C GLY A 459 20.78 -30.68 5.78
N ARG A 460 21.83 -30.11 5.17
CA ARG A 460 22.91 -29.37 5.86
C ARG A 460 22.73 -27.84 5.74
N ALA A 461 21.89 -27.36 4.83
CA ALA A 461 21.43 -25.96 4.77
C ALA A 461 20.36 -25.73 5.85
N THR A 462 20.78 -25.65 7.10
CA THR A 462 19.88 -25.64 8.27
C THR A 462 18.98 -24.41 8.39
N SER A 463 19.43 -23.27 7.84
CA SER A 463 18.64 -22.03 7.79
C SER A 463 17.59 -21.99 6.69
N LEU A 464 17.50 -23.02 5.82
CA LEU A 464 16.68 -22.98 4.63
C LEU A 464 15.20 -22.86 4.96
N ASN A 465 14.60 -21.77 4.48
CA ASN A 465 13.24 -21.31 4.74
C ASN A 465 12.34 -21.57 3.52
N LYS A 466 12.87 -21.41 2.30
CA LYS A 466 12.16 -21.68 1.04
C LYS A 466 13.00 -22.56 0.13
N LEU A 467 12.45 -23.71 -0.25
CA LEU A 467 13.01 -24.62 -1.25
C LEU A 467 12.04 -24.75 -2.42
N ILE A 468 12.42 -24.21 -3.57
CA ILE A 468 11.57 -24.12 -4.77
C ILE A 468 12.32 -24.77 -5.93
N LEU A 469 11.91 -25.98 -6.32
CA LEU A 469 12.55 -26.82 -7.35
C LEU A 469 11.56 -27.23 -8.46
N GLU A 470 10.38 -26.58 -8.52
CA GLU A 470 9.30 -26.99 -9.43
C GLU A 470 9.65 -26.87 -10.92
N LYS A 471 8.94 -27.61 -11.78
CA LYS A 471 9.09 -27.58 -13.24
C LYS A 471 10.54 -27.88 -13.67
N ASN A 472 11.00 -29.07 -13.31
CA ASN A 472 12.31 -29.63 -13.65
C ASN A 472 12.15 -31.12 -14.00
N PHE A 473 13.26 -31.82 -14.27
CA PHE A 473 13.29 -33.26 -14.55
C PHE A 473 13.88 -34.09 -13.37
N LEU A 474 13.81 -33.57 -12.14
CA LEU A 474 14.36 -34.23 -10.95
C LEU A 474 13.63 -35.56 -10.68
N ALA A 475 14.39 -36.58 -10.33
CA ALA A 475 13.96 -37.97 -10.23
C ALA A 475 14.50 -38.64 -8.95
N GLY A 476 14.05 -39.87 -8.69
CA GLY A 476 14.38 -40.57 -7.44
C GLY A 476 13.59 -40.01 -6.26
N ASN A 477 14.02 -40.33 -5.04
CA ASN A 477 13.22 -40.09 -3.84
C ASN A 477 13.49 -38.71 -3.21
N ILE A 478 12.47 -38.14 -2.57
CA ILE A 478 12.65 -36.99 -1.66
C ILE A 478 13.58 -37.43 -0.51
N PRO A 479 14.70 -36.75 -0.25
CA PRO A 479 15.68 -37.21 0.74
C PRO A 479 15.17 -37.03 2.17
N THR A 480 15.39 -38.03 3.02
CA THR A 480 14.99 -38.00 4.45
C THR A 480 15.68 -36.91 5.25
N SER A 481 16.82 -36.41 4.79
CA SER A 481 17.57 -35.31 5.40
C SER A 481 16.88 -33.95 5.29
N ILE A 482 15.85 -33.79 4.44
CA ILE A 482 15.07 -32.55 4.35
C ILE A 482 14.44 -32.14 5.70
N GLY A 483 14.14 -33.12 6.57
CA GLY A 483 13.65 -32.89 7.93
C GLY A 483 14.66 -32.25 8.89
N ASN A 484 15.88 -31.93 8.44
CA ASN A 484 16.87 -31.16 9.18
C ASN A 484 16.84 -29.65 8.87
N CYS A 485 16.18 -29.22 7.78
CA CYS A 485 16.01 -27.81 7.41
C CYS A 485 14.91 -27.18 8.29
N SER A 486 15.15 -27.09 9.61
CA SER A 486 14.09 -26.85 10.60
C SER A 486 13.34 -25.51 10.46
N MET A 487 13.89 -24.55 9.71
CA MET A 487 13.27 -23.24 9.41
C MET A 487 12.34 -23.26 8.18
N LEU A 488 12.20 -24.38 7.48
CA LEU A 488 11.49 -24.44 6.19
C LEU A 488 10.00 -24.09 6.33
N THR A 489 9.58 -22.97 5.71
CA THR A 489 8.18 -22.54 5.61
C THR A 489 7.54 -22.91 4.27
N SER A 490 8.33 -23.05 3.19
CA SER A 490 7.85 -23.36 1.85
C SER A 490 8.68 -24.44 1.15
N LEU A 491 7.99 -25.44 0.59
CA LEU A 491 8.55 -26.56 -0.15
C LEU A 491 7.75 -26.80 -1.43
N SER A 492 8.22 -26.31 -2.59
CA SER A 492 7.66 -26.68 -3.90
C SER A 492 8.61 -27.60 -4.65
N LEU A 493 8.19 -28.84 -4.87
CA LEU A 493 8.83 -29.86 -5.69
C LEU A 493 7.93 -30.26 -6.87
N SER A 494 6.92 -29.43 -7.20
CA SER A 494 5.86 -29.78 -8.15
C SER A 494 6.38 -29.95 -9.59
N GLN A 495 5.63 -30.65 -10.44
CA GLN A 495 5.95 -30.82 -11.88
C GLN A 495 7.38 -31.34 -12.11
N ASN A 496 7.66 -32.52 -11.55
CA ASN A 496 8.94 -33.22 -11.61
C ASN A 496 8.72 -34.73 -11.86
N ASN A 497 9.79 -35.52 -11.79
CA ASN A 497 9.79 -36.97 -12.02
C ASN A 497 10.12 -37.76 -10.73
N LEU A 498 9.84 -37.19 -9.55
CA LEU A 498 10.19 -37.76 -8.24
C LEU A 498 9.36 -39.02 -7.95
N THR A 499 9.98 -39.99 -7.27
CA THR A 499 9.45 -41.33 -6.99
C THR A 499 9.49 -41.65 -5.49
N GLY A 500 8.95 -42.81 -5.12
CA GLY A 500 9.01 -43.30 -3.73
C GLY A 500 8.01 -42.61 -2.80
N PRO A 501 8.08 -42.90 -1.48
CA PRO A 501 7.16 -42.35 -0.49
C PRO A 501 7.57 -40.95 -0.01
N VAL A 502 6.58 -40.16 0.40
CA VAL A 502 6.80 -38.91 1.14
C VAL A 502 7.49 -39.23 2.48
N PRO A 503 8.67 -38.69 2.79
CA PRO A 503 9.40 -39.05 4.00
C PRO A 503 8.68 -38.58 5.28
N ALA A 504 8.58 -39.45 6.28
CA ALA A 504 8.09 -39.09 7.62
C ALA A 504 8.95 -37.99 8.30
N ALA A 505 10.17 -37.75 7.81
CA ALA A 505 11.02 -36.66 8.26
C ALA A 505 10.45 -35.26 7.95
N VAL A 506 9.58 -35.12 6.94
CA VAL A 506 8.90 -33.84 6.61
C VAL A 506 8.03 -33.35 7.78
N ALA A 507 7.48 -34.26 8.60
CA ALA A 507 6.71 -33.91 9.79
C ALA A 507 7.51 -33.20 10.89
N LYS A 508 8.86 -33.19 10.82
CA LYS A 508 9.71 -32.45 11.77
C LYS A 508 9.72 -30.94 11.52
N LEU A 509 9.21 -30.49 10.38
CA LEU A 509 9.33 -29.11 9.90
C LEU A 509 8.21 -28.24 10.49
N ALA A 510 8.30 -27.95 11.79
CA ALA A 510 7.25 -27.27 12.57
C ALA A 510 6.85 -25.86 12.07
N TYR A 511 7.64 -25.25 11.17
CA TYR A 511 7.37 -23.95 10.55
C TYR A 511 6.73 -24.03 9.15
N LEU A 512 6.52 -25.24 8.62
CA LEU A 512 6.08 -25.50 7.26
C LEU A 512 4.62 -25.07 7.02
N GLN A 513 4.44 -24.13 6.08
CA GLN A 513 3.15 -23.51 5.73
C GLN A 513 2.69 -23.89 4.33
N TYR A 514 3.60 -24.01 3.37
CA TYR A 514 3.29 -24.26 1.97
C TYR A 514 4.05 -25.48 1.47
N VAL A 515 3.33 -26.47 0.97
CA VAL A 515 3.89 -27.70 0.39
C VAL A 515 3.21 -27.98 -0.94
N ASP A 516 3.99 -28.11 -2.02
CA ASP A 516 3.50 -28.62 -3.29
C ASP A 516 4.42 -29.73 -3.82
N LEU A 517 3.87 -30.94 -3.88
CA LEU A 517 4.49 -32.15 -4.41
C LEU A 517 3.72 -32.68 -5.64
N SER A 518 2.81 -31.88 -6.20
CA SER A 518 1.92 -32.31 -7.28
C SER A 518 2.64 -32.58 -8.59
N PHE A 519 1.99 -33.31 -9.52
CA PHE A 519 2.55 -33.69 -10.82
C PHE A 519 3.93 -34.38 -10.68
N ASN A 520 3.94 -35.50 -9.95
CA ASN A 520 5.11 -36.34 -9.73
C ASN A 520 4.72 -37.83 -9.83
N LYS A 521 5.60 -38.74 -9.41
CA LYS A 521 5.38 -40.21 -9.41
C LYS A 521 5.55 -40.78 -7.99
N LEU A 522 5.16 -40.02 -6.97
CA LEU A 522 5.22 -40.44 -5.57
C LEU A 522 4.23 -41.58 -5.31
N ILE A 523 4.65 -42.57 -4.51
CA ILE A 523 3.93 -43.83 -4.27
C ILE A 523 3.80 -44.14 -2.77
N GLY A 524 2.85 -45.00 -2.41
CA GLY A 524 2.66 -45.45 -1.04
C GLY A 524 1.79 -44.51 -0.20
N THR A 525 1.84 -44.69 1.11
CA THR A 525 0.98 -44.00 2.10
C THR A 525 1.62 -42.73 2.64
N LEU A 526 0.82 -41.69 2.89
CA LEU A 526 1.28 -40.50 3.61
C LEU A 526 1.65 -40.85 5.07
N PRO A 527 2.77 -40.34 5.61
CA PRO A 527 3.11 -40.48 7.02
C PRO A 527 2.04 -39.84 7.92
N LYS A 528 1.55 -40.59 8.92
CA LYS A 528 0.53 -40.08 9.86
C LYS A 528 1.00 -38.86 10.66
N GLN A 529 2.31 -38.76 10.90
CA GLN A 529 2.97 -37.64 11.57
C GLN A 529 2.81 -36.30 10.83
N LEU A 530 2.43 -36.28 9.55
CA LEU A 530 2.14 -35.02 8.86
C LEU A 530 0.96 -34.26 9.50
N ALA A 531 0.09 -34.94 10.26
CA ALA A 531 -0.96 -34.29 11.05
C ALA A 531 -0.42 -33.38 12.16
N ASP A 532 0.84 -33.57 12.58
CA ASP A 532 1.51 -32.79 13.65
C ASP A 532 1.94 -31.38 13.17
N LEU A 533 1.83 -31.09 11.86
CA LEU A 533 2.23 -29.82 11.22
C LEU A 533 1.20 -28.70 11.44
N GLY A 534 1.08 -28.22 12.68
CA GLY A 534 0.10 -27.21 13.11
C GLY A 534 0.19 -25.80 12.48
N ARG A 535 1.09 -25.55 11.52
CA ARG A 535 1.22 -24.28 10.76
C ARG A 535 0.89 -24.40 9.27
N LEU A 536 0.43 -25.57 8.82
CA LEU A 536 0.22 -25.88 7.41
C LEU A 536 -0.98 -25.08 6.85
N LEU A 537 -0.75 -24.29 5.79
CA LEU A 537 -1.73 -23.45 5.11
C LEU A 537 -2.09 -23.99 3.72
N SER A 538 -1.15 -24.65 3.05
CA SER A 538 -1.37 -25.34 1.77
C SER A 538 -0.54 -26.61 1.70
N PHE A 539 -1.16 -27.68 1.21
CA PHE A 539 -0.52 -28.97 0.95
C PHE A 539 -1.14 -29.54 -0.32
N ASN A 540 -0.36 -29.70 -1.37
CA ASN A 540 -0.81 -30.21 -2.67
C ASN A 540 0.00 -31.45 -3.06
N ILE A 541 -0.70 -32.54 -3.37
CA ILE A 541 -0.16 -33.84 -3.78
C ILE A 541 -0.87 -34.39 -5.02
N SER A 542 -1.67 -33.55 -5.71
CA SER A 542 -2.45 -33.94 -6.89
C SER A 542 -1.58 -34.52 -8.01
N HIS A 543 -2.15 -35.35 -8.87
CA HIS A 543 -1.44 -36.01 -9.98
C HIS A 543 -0.19 -36.79 -9.53
N ASN A 544 -0.40 -37.79 -8.66
CA ASN A 544 0.61 -38.71 -8.14
C ASN A 544 0.06 -40.15 -8.08
N GLN A 545 0.82 -41.09 -7.49
CA GLN A 545 0.45 -42.50 -7.35
C GLN A 545 0.32 -42.91 -5.87
N LEU A 546 -0.09 -41.97 -5.00
CA LEU A 546 -0.25 -42.21 -3.57
C LEU A 546 -1.49 -43.07 -3.29
N GLN A 547 -1.45 -43.78 -2.15
CA GLN A 547 -2.46 -44.76 -1.77
C GLN A 547 -2.79 -44.77 -0.27
N GLY A 548 -3.99 -45.27 0.06
CA GLY A 548 -4.47 -45.35 1.44
C GLY A 548 -5.17 -44.07 1.91
N GLU A 549 -5.33 -43.96 3.22
CA GLU A 549 -6.05 -42.85 3.86
C GLU A 549 -5.13 -41.65 4.15
N LEU A 550 -5.70 -40.44 4.16
CA LEU A 550 -5.00 -39.22 4.57
C LEU A 550 -4.70 -39.23 6.08
N PRO A 551 -3.67 -38.50 6.56
CA PRO A 551 -3.44 -38.31 7.99
C PRO A 551 -4.65 -37.63 8.66
N ALA A 552 -5.12 -38.18 9.78
CA ALA A 552 -6.23 -37.58 10.54
C ALA A 552 -5.73 -36.37 11.33
N GLY A 553 -6.23 -35.18 11.01
CA GLY A 553 -5.85 -33.93 11.67
C GLY A 553 -6.64 -32.74 11.11
N ALA A 554 -6.75 -31.65 11.87
CA ALA A 554 -7.65 -30.52 11.55
C ALA A 554 -7.48 -30.01 10.10
N PHE A 555 -6.24 -29.76 9.68
CA PHE A 555 -5.92 -29.33 8.32
C PHE A 555 -6.34 -30.36 7.25
N PHE A 556 -5.96 -31.63 7.40
CA PHE A 556 -6.23 -32.69 6.41
C PHE A 556 -7.71 -33.07 6.30
N ASN A 557 -8.49 -32.85 7.36
CA ASN A 557 -9.94 -32.97 7.33
C ASN A 557 -10.59 -31.87 6.45
N THR A 558 -9.93 -30.72 6.30
CA THR A 558 -10.38 -29.56 5.50
C THR A 558 -9.64 -29.37 4.17
N ILE A 559 -8.77 -30.31 3.78
CA ILE A 559 -7.95 -30.19 2.58
C ILE A 559 -8.80 -30.09 1.31
N SER A 560 -8.44 -29.19 0.38
CA SER A 560 -9.17 -29.05 -0.89
C SER A 560 -9.13 -30.36 -1.70
N PRO A 561 -10.26 -30.84 -2.24
CA PRO A 561 -10.28 -31.98 -3.16
C PRO A 561 -9.36 -31.81 -4.38
N SER A 562 -9.11 -30.56 -4.82
CA SER A 562 -8.15 -30.26 -5.89
C SER A 562 -6.71 -30.57 -5.51
N SER A 563 -6.37 -30.52 -4.22
CA SER A 563 -5.01 -30.79 -3.72
C SER A 563 -4.69 -32.28 -3.62
N VAL A 564 -5.68 -33.14 -3.77
CA VAL A 564 -5.59 -34.62 -3.64
C VAL A 564 -6.08 -35.36 -4.88
N SER A 565 -6.44 -34.64 -5.95
CA SER A 565 -6.97 -35.21 -7.19
C SER A 565 -5.96 -36.13 -7.89
N ASP A 566 -6.46 -36.94 -8.81
CA ASP A 566 -5.64 -37.75 -9.73
C ASP A 566 -4.58 -38.64 -9.05
N ASN A 567 -4.88 -39.04 -7.80
CA ASN A 567 -4.24 -40.15 -7.10
C ASN A 567 -5.23 -41.33 -7.07
N PRO A 568 -5.04 -42.40 -7.86
CA PRO A 568 -6.01 -43.50 -7.95
C PRO A 568 -6.16 -44.30 -6.66
N GLY A 569 -5.08 -44.43 -5.86
CA GLY A 569 -5.05 -45.28 -4.67
C GLY A 569 -5.54 -44.61 -3.38
N LEU A 570 -5.74 -43.29 -3.35
CA LEU A 570 -6.19 -42.58 -2.15
C LEU A 570 -7.66 -42.91 -1.86
N CYS A 571 -7.96 -43.04 -0.57
CA CYS A 571 -9.29 -43.29 0.00
C CYS A 571 -9.53 -42.46 1.27
N GLY A 572 -10.76 -42.47 1.77
CA GLY A 572 -11.21 -41.64 2.89
C GLY A 572 -12.22 -40.56 2.46
N ALA A 573 -12.72 -39.80 3.44
CA ALA A 573 -13.80 -38.82 3.25
C ALA A 573 -13.44 -37.72 2.24
N SER A 574 -12.25 -37.11 2.37
CA SER A 574 -11.81 -35.96 1.54
C SER A 574 -11.62 -36.29 0.05
N VAL A 575 -11.60 -37.57 -0.33
CA VAL A 575 -11.54 -38.05 -1.72
C VAL A 575 -12.81 -38.81 -2.16
N ASN A 576 -13.82 -38.90 -1.29
CA ASN A 576 -15.09 -39.60 -1.51
C ASN A 576 -14.93 -41.04 -2.06
N ARG A 577 -14.03 -41.82 -1.46
CA ARG A 577 -13.77 -43.23 -1.80
C ARG A 577 -13.63 -44.07 -0.54
N THR A 578 -14.30 -45.22 -0.48
CA THR A 578 -14.19 -46.15 0.64
C THR A 578 -12.82 -46.84 0.66
N CYS A 579 -12.17 -46.86 1.83
CA CYS A 579 -10.93 -47.62 1.99
C CYS A 579 -11.23 -49.13 2.05
N PRO A 580 -10.42 -50.00 1.39
CA PRO A 580 -10.57 -51.44 1.50
C PRO A 580 -10.25 -51.90 2.94
N THR A 581 -11.23 -52.49 3.61
CA THR A 581 -11.11 -52.92 5.00
C THR A 581 -10.16 -54.11 5.14
N VAL A 582 -9.01 -53.90 5.79
CA VAL A 582 -8.06 -54.96 6.12
C VAL A 582 -8.60 -55.79 7.28
N LEU A 583 -9.45 -56.77 6.96
CA LEU A 583 -9.78 -57.87 7.85
C LEU A 583 -8.51 -58.68 8.15
N PRO A 584 -8.09 -58.84 9.43
CA PRO A 584 -7.00 -59.75 9.76
C PRO A 584 -7.46 -61.18 9.45
N LYS A 585 -6.76 -61.87 8.54
CA LYS A 585 -7.08 -63.26 8.20
C LYS A 585 -6.88 -64.14 9.44
N PRO A 586 -7.88 -64.94 9.87
CA PRO A 586 -7.61 -66.04 10.79
C PRO A 586 -6.69 -67.06 10.12
N ILE A 587 -5.75 -67.63 10.88
CA ILE A 587 -4.90 -68.71 10.41
C ILE A 587 -5.76 -69.97 10.31
N VAL A 588 -6.00 -70.44 9.08
CA VAL A 588 -6.60 -71.76 8.81
C VAL A 588 -5.57 -72.61 8.08
N LEU A 589 -4.95 -73.52 8.82
CA LEU A 589 -4.24 -74.65 8.24
C LEU A 589 -5.25 -75.71 7.83
N ASN A 590 -5.22 -76.14 6.57
CA ASN A 590 -5.64 -77.48 6.19
C ASN A 590 -4.85 -77.95 4.96
N PRO A 591 -4.29 -79.17 4.92
CA PRO A 591 -3.43 -79.63 3.83
C PRO A 591 -4.22 -80.36 2.72
N ASN A 592 -3.55 -80.52 1.57
CA ASN A 592 -4.01 -81.21 0.35
C ASN A 592 -5.11 -80.43 -0.43
N SER A 593 -5.22 -80.53 -1.76
CA SER A 593 -4.63 -81.53 -2.68
C SER A 593 -4.27 -81.00 -4.08
N SER A 594 -3.22 -81.61 -4.66
CA SER A 594 -3.04 -81.98 -6.08
C SER A 594 -3.02 -80.92 -7.20
N ASP A 595 -1.88 -80.91 -7.89
CA ASP A 595 -1.50 -80.31 -9.17
C ASP A 595 -2.48 -80.45 -10.36
N SER A 596 -2.41 -79.50 -11.32
CA SER A 596 -1.95 -79.80 -12.70
C SER A 596 -1.95 -78.57 -13.65
N PRO A 597 -0.88 -78.37 -14.45
CA PRO A 597 -0.84 -77.53 -15.67
C PRO A 597 -0.58 -78.42 -16.93
N PRO A 598 -0.30 -77.91 -18.17
CA PRO A 598 -0.41 -76.56 -18.74
C PRO A 598 -1.28 -76.52 -20.05
N GLY A 599 -1.43 -75.35 -20.70
CA GLY A 599 -2.01 -75.22 -22.07
C GLY A 599 -2.02 -73.78 -22.60
N SER A 600 -1.91 -73.56 -23.92
CA SER A 600 -1.49 -72.24 -24.46
C SER A 600 -1.95 -71.86 -25.89
N ILE A 601 -2.48 -70.63 -26.05
CA ILE A 601 -2.24 -69.67 -27.19
C ILE A 601 -2.85 -70.08 -28.57
N PRO A 602 -3.10 -69.21 -29.61
CA PRO A 602 -3.16 -67.73 -29.78
C PRO A 602 -4.49 -67.19 -30.40
N GLU A 603 -4.45 -65.90 -30.81
CA GLU A 603 -5.25 -65.20 -31.86
C GLU A 603 -6.52 -64.41 -31.45
N LYS A 604 -6.86 -63.25 -32.05
CA LYS A 604 -6.27 -62.55 -33.22
C LYS A 604 -6.28 -61.00 -33.10
N PHE A 605 -5.61 -60.33 -34.05
CA PHE A 605 -5.42 -58.87 -34.12
C PHE A 605 -6.70 -58.05 -34.31
N GLY A 606 -6.72 -56.84 -33.75
CA GLY A 606 -7.66 -55.76 -34.11
C GLY A 606 -6.94 -54.40 -34.13
N HIS A 607 -6.77 -53.81 -35.33
CA HIS A 607 -6.14 -52.50 -35.52
C HIS A 607 -7.22 -51.40 -35.59
N GLU A 608 -7.47 -50.71 -34.47
CA GLU A 608 -8.32 -49.50 -34.45
C GLU A 608 -7.43 -48.25 -34.60
N LYS A 609 -7.78 -47.38 -35.56
CA LYS A 609 -7.04 -46.14 -35.86
C LYS A 609 -7.60 -45.01 -35.00
N LYS A 610 -6.73 -44.19 -34.39
CA LYS A 610 -7.14 -42.90 -33.79
C LYS A 610 -7.56 -41.90 -34.87
N ILE A 611 -8.78 -42.03 -35.36
CA ILE A 611 -9.46 -41.01 -36.18
C ILE A 611 -10.01 -39.96 -35.19
N LEU A 612 -9.53 -38.71 -35.29
CA LEU A 612 -10.24 -37.61 -34.63
C LEU A 612 -11.63 -37.50 -35.27
N SER A 613 -12.67 -37.42 -34.43
CA SER A 613 -14.02 -37.11 -34.89
C SER A 613 -14.00 -35.87 -35.79
N ILE A 614 -14.83 -35.87 -36.84
CA ILE A 614 -15.01 -34.73 -37.73
C ILE A 614 -15.39 -33.47 -36.92
N SER A 615 -16.15 -33.62 -35.82
CA SER A 615 -16.45 -32.52 -34.89
C SER A 615 -15.21 -31.93 -34.19
N ALA A 616 -14.18 -32.72 -33.91
CA ALA A 616 -12.93 -32.24 -33.31
C ALA A 616 -12.06 -31.48 -34.32
N LEU A 617 -12.01 -31.94 -35.58
CA LEU A 617 -11.34 -31.20 -36.66
C LEU A 617 -12.05 -29.88 -36.98
N ILE A 618 -13.40 -29.87 -36.96
CA ILE A 618 -14.19 -28.64 -37.09
C ILE A 618 -13.93 -27.70 -35.90
N ALA A 619 -13.84 -28.21 -34.67
CA ALA A 619 -13.53 -27.40 -33.49
C ALA A 619 -12.13 -26.78 -33.56
N ILE A 620 -11.12 -27.53 -34.00
CA ILE A 620 -9.76 -27.02 -34.22
C ILE A 620 -9.75 -25.96 -35.34
N GLY A 621 -10.45 -26.21 -36.45
CA GLY A 621 -10.59 -25.24 -37.54
C GLY A 621 -11.28 -23.95 -37.09
N ALA A 622 -12.37 -24.05 -36.34
CA ALA A 622 -13.07 -22.91 -35.75
C ALA A 622 -12.18 -22.13 -34.77
N ALA A 623 -11.43 -22.83 -33.91
CA ALA A 623 -10.49 -22.18 -32.99
C ALA A 623 -9.38 -21.41 -33.74
N VAL A 624 -8.83 -21.98 -34.82
CA VAL A 624 -7.84 -21.29 -35.66
C VAL A 624 -8.47 -20.07 -36.37
N VAL A 625 -9.68 -20.18 -36.90
CA VAL A 625 -10.39 -19.04 -37.52
C VAL A 625 -10.70 -17.95 -36.49
N ILE A 626 -11.07 -18.30 -35.26
CA ILE A 626 -11.28 -17.35 -34.16
C ILE A 626 -9.96 -16.67 -33.78
N VAL A 627 -8.86 -17.41 -33.63
CA VAL A 627 -7.54 -16.84 -33.31
C VAL A 627 -7.04 -15.92 -34.43
N VAL A 628 -7.18 -16.31 -35.69
CA VAL A 628 -6.85 -15.44 -36.85
C VAL A 628 -7.76 -14.21 -36.90
N GLY A 629 -9.05 -14.36 -36.60
CA GLY A 629 -10.00 -13.26 -36.49
C GLY A 629 -9.65 -12.28 -35.36
N VAL A 630 -9.29 -12.78 -34.18
CA VAL A 630 -8.80 -11.96 -33.06
C VAL A 630 -7.50 -11.25 -33.43
N ILE A 631 -6.52 -11.94 -34.01
CA ILE A 631 -5.26 -11.32 -34.47
C ILE A 631 -5.55 -10.24 -35.52
N ALA A 632 -6.44 -10.50 -36.49
CA ALA A 632 -6.83 -9.53 -37.52
C ALA A 632 -7.54 -8.31 -36.91
N ILE A 633 -8.46 -8.50 -35.96
CA ILE A 633 -9.15 -7.41 -35.24
C ILE A 633 -8.16 -6.63 -34.35
N THR A 634 -7.22 -7.30 -33.69
CA THR A 634 -6.17 -6.63 -32.88
C THR A 634 -5.23 -5.83 -33.77
N VAL A 635 -4.77 -6.38 -34.92
CA VAL A 635 -3.97 -5.64 -35.90
C VAL A 635 -4.76 -4.48 -36.54
N LEU A 636 -6.06 -4.65 -36.79
CA LEU A 636 -6.92 -3.58 -37.30
C LEU A 636 -7.11 -2.47 -36.25
N ASN A 637 -7.37 -2.81 -34.99
CA ASN A 637 -7.46 -1.87 -33.88
C ASN A 637 -6.13 -1.15 -33.61
N LEU A 638 -4.99 -1.85 -33.72
CA LEU A 638 -3.66 -1.22 -33.65
C LEU A 638 -3.42 -0.27 -34.83
N ARG A 639 -3.83 -0.65 -36.06
CA ARG A 639 -3.77 0.24 -37.23
C ARG A 639 -4.68 1.46 -37.07
N VAL A 640 -5.92 1.30 -36.61
CA VAL A 640 -6.86 2.40 -36.34
C VAL A 640 -6.32 3.34 -35.25
N ARG A 641 -5.76 2.81 -34.16
CA ARG A 641 -5.08 3.61 -33.12
C ARG A 641 -3.82 4.31 -33.65
N SER A 642 -3.10 3.71 -34.63
CA SER A 642 -1.96 4.36 -35.28
C SER A 642 -2.35 5.42 -36.33
N SER A 643 -3.53 5.32 -36.94
CA SER A 643 -4.04 6.35 -37.86
C SER A 643 -4.67 7.55 -37.13
N ALA A 644 -5.08 7.37 -35.87
CA ALA A 644 -5.64 8.42 -35.04
C ALA A 644 -4.62 9.51 -34.63
N SER A 645 -3.33 9.35 -34.92
CA SER A 645 -2.27 10.34 -34.67
C SER A 645 -1.91 11.20 -35.90
N ARG A 646 -2.82 11.34 -36.87
CA ARG A 646 -2.72 12.33 -37.96
C ARG A 646 -3.97 13.20 -38.04
N SER A 647 -3.76 14.52 -38.06
CA SER A 647 -4.82 15.52 -37.94
C SER A 647 -5.47 15.93 -39.26
N ALA A 648 -6.68 16.50 -39.11
CA ALA A 648 -7.37 17.41 -40.02
C ALA A 648 -7.96 16.87 -41.35
N ALA A 649 -9.29 16.76 -41.38
CA ALA A 649 -10.12 17.51 -42.31
C ALA A 649 -11.55 17.67 -41.71
N ALA A 650 -12.26 18.73 -42.07
CA ALA A 650 -13.66 18.93 -41.68
C ALA A 650 -14.60 18.52 -42.82
N LEU A 651 -15.78 17.98 -42.50
CA LEU A 651 -16.92 17.89 -43.42
C LEU A 651 -18.24 17.83 -42.65
N THR A 652 -19.21 18.60 -43.12
CA THR A 652 -20.57 18.76 -42.54
C THR A 652 -21.58 17.83 -43.21
N PHE A 653 -22.61 17.37 -42.48
CA PHE A 653 -23.97 17.20 -43.04
C PHE A 653 -25.05 17.40 -41.95
N SER A 654 -26.32 17.53 -42.35
CA SER A 654 -27.40 18.17 -41.59
C SER A 654 -28.71 17.35 -41.53
N GLY A 655 -29.65 17.81 -40.69
CA GLY A 655 -30.94 17.20 -40.31
C GLY A 655 -30.95 16.86 -38.80
N GLY A 656 -31.94 17.21 -37.98
CA GLY A 656 -33.35 17.53 -38.22
C GLY A 656 -34.21 16.51 -37.44
N ASP A 657 -35.17 16.85 -36.57
CA ASP A 657 -35.87 18.13 -36.37
C ASP A 657 -36.17 18.48 -34.89
N GLU A 658 -36.84 19.62 -34.72
CA GLU A 658 -37.09 20.42 -33.52
C GLU A 658 -37.99 19.81 -32.43
N PHE A 659 -37.79 20.25 -31.18
CA PHE A 659 -38.83 21.00 -30.45
C PHE A 659 -38.17 22.06 -29.53
N SER A 660 -38.78 23.24 -29.43
CA SER A 660 -38.31 24.47 -28.76
C SER A 660 -38.91 24.62 -27.34
N HIS A 661 -38.46 25.46 -26.38
CA HIS A 661 -37.42 26.52 -26.22
C HIS A 661 -37.26 26.75 -24.68
N SER A 662 -36.42 27.58 -24.04
CA SER A 662 -35.18 28.38 -24.25
C SER A 662 -34.81 28.99 -22.84
N PRO A 663 -33.77 29.83 -22.59
CA PRO A 663 -32.65 30.32 -23.40
C PRO A 663 -31.25 29.91 -22.85
N SER A 664 -30.17 30.44 -23.44
CA SER A 664 -28.78 30.06 -23.16
C SER A 664 -28.07 30.87 -22.06
N THR A 665 -27.40 30.17 -21.14
CA THR A 665 -26.19 30.63 -20.43
C THR A 665 -25.22 29.46 -20.20
N ASP A 666 -23.92 29.77 -20.25
CA ASP A 666 -22.74 28.97 -19.88
C ASP A 666 -22.61 27.52 -20.36
N ALA A 667 -21.55 27.27 -21.14
CA ALA A 667 -21.07 25.94 -21.58
C ALA A 667 -20.46 25.07 -20.46
N ASN A 668 -20.85 25.32 -19.20
CA ASN A 668 -20.51 24.55 -17.99
C ASN A 668 -21.76 24.10 -17.20
N SER A 669 -22.96 24.33 -17.75
CA SER A 669 -24.24 23.92 -17.15
C SER A 669 -24.36 22.38 -17.13
N GLY A 670 -24.13 21.79 -15.95
CA GLY A 670 -24.15 20.34 -15.76
C GLY A 670 -25.53 19.73 -15.78
N LYS A 671 -25.58 18.45 -16.15
CA LYS A 671 -26.82 17.69 -16.30
C LYS A 671 -27.29 17.20 -14.93
N LEU A 672 -28.38 17.80 -14.44
CA LEU A 672 -29.15 17.31 -13.29
C LEU A 672 -30.21 16.31 -13.77
N VAL A 673 -30.37 15.19 -13.08
CA VAL A 673 -31.46 14.22 -13.32
C VAL A 673 -31.99 13.72 -11.98
N MET A 674 -33.27 13.98 -11.72
CA MET A 674 -34.02 13.36 -10.63
C MET A 674 -34.79 12.15 -11.15
N PHE A 675 -34.86 11.09 -10.34
CA PHE A 675 -35.66 9.90 -10.62
C PHE A 675 -37.11 10.03 -10.13
N SER A 676 -37.46 11.13 -9.44
CA SER A 676 -38.82 11.42 -8.95
C SER A 676 -38.99 12.92 -8.68
N GLY A 677 -39.98 13.55 -9.32
CA GLY A 677 -40.33 14.97 -9.16
C GLY A 677 -39.51 15.94 -10.02
N ASP A 678 -40.03 17.17 -10.17
CA ASP A 678 -39.34 18.26 -10.87
C ASP A 678 -38.20 18.85 -10.01
N PRO A 679 -37.05 19.20 -10.62
CA PRO A 679 -35.88 19.65 -9.89
C PRO A 679 -35.91 21.17 -9.64
N ASP A 680 -36.25 21.60 -8.42
CA ASP A 680 -36.08 23.00 -8.04
C ASP A 680 -35.51 23.17 -6.60
N PHE A 681 -34.26 23.63 -6.52
CA PHE A 681 -33.52 23.82 -5.26
C PHE A 681 -33.81 25.20 -4.66
N SER A 682 -33.86 25.29 -3.32
CA SER A 682 -34.14 26.54 -2.59
C SER A 682 -32.99 27.56 -2.63
N THR A 683 -31.79 27.09 -2.94
CA THR A 683 -30.55 27.88 -3.06
C THR A 683 -29.76 27.47 -4.30
N GLY A 684 -29.08 28.42 -4.94
CA GLY A 684 -28.34 28.19 -6.18
C GLY A 684 -27.20 27.16 -6.07
N THR A 685 -26.77 26.62 -7.21
CA THR A 685 -25.81 25.52 -7.33
C THR A 685 -24.50 25.69 -6.56
N HIS A 686 -24.00 26.92 -6.40
CA HIS A 686 -22.78 27.22 -5.66
C HIS A 686 -22.95 27.28 -4.13
N ALA A 687 -24.18 27.40 -3.62
CA ALA A 687 -24.48 27.39 -2.18
C ALA A 687 -24.77 25.96 -1.65
N LEU A 688 -25.12 25.01 -2.51
CA LEU A 688 -25.51 23.63 -2.17
C LEU A 688 -24.38 22.76 -1.55
N LEU A 689 -23.13 23.25 -1.54
CA LEU A 689 -21.95 22.52 -1.08
C LEU A 689 -21.14 23.32 -0.03
N ASN A 690 -21.84 24.08 0.83
CA ASN A 690 -21.17 24.78 1.94
C ASN A 690 -20.60 23.79 2.97
N LYS A 691 -19.43 24.14 3.54
CA LYS A 691 -18.71 23.33 4.54
C LYS A 691 -19.51 23.13 5.82
N ASP A 692 -20.30 24.12 6.23
CA ASP A 692 -21.12 24.07 7.45
C ASP A 692 -22.31 23.08 7.32
N CYS A 693 -22.59 22.61 6.09
CA CYS A 693 -23.60 21.60 5.79
C CYS A 693 -23.01 20.18 5.63
N GLU A 694 -21.70 19.98 5.83
CA GLU A 694 -21.03 18.69 5.64
C GLU A 694 -21.38 17.72 6.78
N LEU A 695 -22.17 16.68 6.47
CA LEU A 695 -22.56 15.61 7.40
C LEU A 695 -21.40 14.65 7.72
N GLY A 696 -20.42 14.54 6.82
CA GLY A 696 -19.27 13.66 6.98
C GLY A 696 -18.53 13.41 5.67
N ARG A 697 -17.38 12.74 5.78
CA ARG A 697 -16.45 12.50 4.67
C ARG A 697 -15.84 11.09 4.77
N GLY A 698 -15.80 10.38 3.66
CA GLY A 698 -15.24 9.02 3.55
C GLY A 698 -14.59 8.77 2.19
N GLY A 699 -14.02 7.58 1.98
CA GLY A 699 -13.17 7.27 0.82
C GLY A 699 -13.80 7.47 -0.57
N PHE A 700 -15.14 7.52 -0.66
CA PHE A 700 -15.87 7.79 -1.91
C PHE A 700 -16.28 9.26 -2.10
N GLY A 701 -16.30 10.08 -1.05
CA GLY A 701 -16.83 11.45 -1.14
C GLY A 701 -17.10 12.13 0.20
N ALA A 702 -17.48 13.41 0.10
CA ALA A 702 -18.08 14.16 1.20
C ALA A 702 -19.60 14.25 1.01
N VAL A 703 -20.37 14.19 2.10
CA VAL A 703 -21.84 14.22 2.09
C VAL A 703 -22.31 15.52 2.73
N TYR A 704 -23.22 16.23 2.05
CA TYR A 704 -23.78 17.51 2.47
C TYR A 704 -25.28 17.39 2.67
N ARG A 705 -25.85 18.03 3.70
CA ARG A 705 -27.30 18.18 3.84
C ARG A 705 -27.78 19.41 3.08
N THR A 706 -28.92 19.29 2.41
CA THR A 706 -29.66 20.45 1.89
C THR A 706 -31.17 20.22 1.96
N VAL A 707 -31.96 21.22 1.53
CA VAL A 707 -33.42 21.21 1.53
C VAL A 707 -33.95 21.70 0.17
N LEU A 708 -34.81 20.91 -0.47
CA LEU A 708 -35.49 21.25 -1.73
C LEU A 708 -36.55 22.36 -1.51
N LYS A 709 -37.06 23.00 -2.57
CA LYS A 709 -38.12 24.03 -2.43
C LYS A 709 -39.42 23.52 -1.84
N ASP A 710 -39.70 22.21 -1.93
CA ASP A 710 -40.85 21.55 -1.32
C ASP A 710 -40.66 21.25 0.19
N GLY A 711 -39.51 21.61 0.78
CA GLY A 711 -39.18 21.39 2.18
C GLY A 711 -38.55 20.03 2.50
N ARG A 712 -38.41 19.10 1.53
CA ARG A 712 -37.75 17.81 1.78
C ARG A 712 -36.25 17.99 1.98
N SER A 713 -35.71 17.37 3.04
CA SER A 713 -34.27 17.28 3.27
C SER A 713 -33.66 16.17 2.41
N VAL A 714 -32.54 16.43 1.75
CA VAL A 714 -31.79 15.45 0.94
C VAL A 714 -30.30 15.49 1.28
N ALA A 715 -29.62 14.36 1.06
CA ALA A 715 -28.19 14.17 1.27
C ALA A 715 -27.45 14.14 -0.09
N ILE A 716 -26.64 15.17 -0.36
CA ILE A 716 -25.84 15.29 -1.59
C ILE A 716 -24.44 14.75 -1.33
N LYS A 717 -24.09 13.63 -1.96
CA LYS A 717 -22.75 13.07 -1.94
C LYS A 717 -21.92 13.57 -3.12
N LYS A 718 -20.89 14.37 -2.83
CA LYS A 718 -19.89 14.82 -3.80
C LYS A 718 -18.80 13.77 -3.93
N LEU A 719 -18.75 13.08 -5.07
CA LEU A 719 -17.73 12.08 -5.35
C LEU A 719 -16.37 12.75 -5.51
N THR A 720 -15.34 12.25 -4.81
CA THR A 720 -13.97 12.81 -4.85
C THR A 720 -13.13 12.25 -6.01
N VAL A 721 -13.73 11.44 -6.89
CA VAL A 721 -13.01 10.54 -7.81
C VAL A 721 -13.16 10.94 -9.29
N SER A 722 -13.18 12.25 -9.55
CA SER A 722 -13.44 12.85 -10.88
C SER A 722 -12.45 12.46 -11.98
N SER A 723 -11.29 11.87 -11.64
CA SER A 723 -10.28 11.42 -12.59
C SER A 723 -10.47 10.00 -13.14
N LEU A 724 -11.38 9.20 -12.56
CA LEU A 724 -11.53 7.79 -12.93
C LEU A 724 -12.70 7.50 -13.90
N VAL A 725 -13.85 8.16 -13.75
CA VAL A 725 -14.99 7.93 -14.66
C VAL A 725 -14.84 8.81 -15.91
N LYS A 726 -14.17 8.27 -16.93
CA LYS A 726 -13.85 8.96 -18.20
C LYS A 726 -15.02 9.00 -19.21
N SER A 727 -16.15 8.37 -18.89
CA SER A 727 -17.31 8.18 -19.78
C SER A 727 -18.59 8.59 -19.06
N GLN A 728 -19.29 9.60 -19.59
CA GLN A 728 -20.59 10.02 -19.05
C GLN A 728 -21.64 8.92 -19.22
N ASP A 729 -21.64 8.22 -20.36
CA ASP A 729 -22.63 7.18 -20.65
C ASP A 729 -22.56 6.02 -19.66
N ASP A 730 -21.35 5.66 -19.21
CA ASP A 730 -21.17 4.58 -18.24
C ASP A 730 -21.51 5.03 -16.81
N PHE A 731 -21.26 6.29 -16.44
CA PHE A 731 -21.81 6.86 -15.21
C PHE A 731 -23.34 6.82 -15.23
N GLU A 732 -23.96 7.34 -16.30
CA GLU A 732 -25.41 7.36 -16.43
C GLU A 732 -26.00 5.94 -16.45
N ARG A 733 -25.35 4.97 -17.10
CA ARG A 733 -25.76 3.55 -17.14
C ARG A 733 -25.83 2.94 -15.75
N GLU A 734 -24.77 3.08 -14.96
CA GLU A 734 -24.67 2.49 -13.62
C GLU A 734 -25.55 3.21 -12.61
N VAL A 735 -25.57 4.55 -12.61
CA VAL A 735 -26.40 5.34 -11.69
C VAL A 735 -27.90 5.15 -11.97
N LYS A 736 -28.32 4.99 -13.24
CA LYS A 736 -29.69 4.58 -13.60
C LYS A 736 -30.02 3.13 -13.23
N LYS A 737 -29.02 2.28 -12.94
CA LYS A 737 -29.26 0.97 -12.31
C LYS A 737 -29.50 1.13 -10.81
N LEU A 738 -28.67 1.91 -10.12
CA LEU A 738 -28.79 2.15 -8.67
C LEU A 738 -30.11 2.85 -8.31
N GLY A 739 -30.57 3.81 -9.12
CA GLY A 739 -31.85 4.52 -8.92
C GLY A 739 -33.12 3.67 -9.08
N LYS A 740 -32.99 2.42 -9.55
CA LYS A 740 -34.10 1.44 -9.59
C LYS A 740 -34.21 0.59 -8.34
N ALA A 741 -33.18 0.55 -7.48
CA ALA A 741 -33.23 -0.17 -6.22
C ALA A 741 -34.10 0.60 -5.22
N ARG A 742 -35.21 0.01 -4.78
CA ARG A 742 -36.12 0.57 -3.76
C ARG A 742 -36.56 -0.53 -2.81
N HIS A 743 -36.18 -0.39 -1.54
CA HIS A 743 -36.44 -1.33 -0.46
C HIS A 743 -36.53 -0.53 0.85
N SER A 744 -37.33 -0.98 1.83
CA SER A 744 -37.50 -0.30 3.14
C SER A 744 -36.16 0.01 3.79
N ASN A 745 -35.28 -0.99 3.84
CA ASN A 745 -33.98 -0.94 4.50
C ASN A 745 -32.81 -0.50 3.58
N LEU A 746 -33.09 0.27 2.52
CA LEU A 746 -32.08 0.96 1.70
C LEU A 746 -32.26 2.47 1.77
N VAL A 747 -31.15 3.22 1.66
CA VAL A 747 -31.18 4.67 1.48
C VAL A 747 -31.46 4.99 0.01
N THR A 748 -32.66 5.47 -0.29
CA THR A 748 -33.14 5.76 -1.65
C THR A 748 -32.24 6.79 -2.35
N LEU A 749 -31.74 6.44 -3.53
CA LEU A 749 -31.11 7.37 -4.47
C LEU A 749 -32.19 8.13 -5.25
N GLU A 750 -32.35 9.42 -5.00
CA GLU A 750 -33.34 10.29 -5.66
C GLU A 750 -32.85 10.87 -6.99
N GLY A 751 -31.54 11.03 -7.21
CA GLY A 751 -31.02 11.62 -8.45
C GLY A 751 -29.50 11.76 -8.52
N TYR A 752 -29.01 12.44 -9.56
CA TYR A 752 -27.59 12.75 -9.76
C TYR A 752 -27.37 14.07 -10.51
N TYR A 753 -26.15 14.62 -10.39
CA TYR A 753 -25.67 15.75 -11.18
C TYR A 753 -24.29 15.43 -11.77
N TRP A 754 -24.08 15.78 -13.04
CA TRP A 754 -22.85 15.46 -13.77
C TRP A 754 -22.30 16.63 -14.59
N THR A 755 -21.01 16.92 -14.39
CA THR A 755 -20.11 17.57 -15.35
C THR A 755 -18.80 16.78 -15.45
N SER A 756 -17.91 17.19 -16.35
CA SER A 756 -16.51 16.72 -16.42
C SER A 756 -15.68 17.03 -15.16
N SER A 757 -16.14 17.91 -14.27
CA SER A 757 -15.42 18.39 -13.08
C SER A 757 -16.13 18.12 -11.75
N LEU A 758 -17.43 17.83 -11.77
CA LEU A 758 -18.27 17.67 -10.58
C LEU A 758 -19.29 16.55 -10.77
N GLN A 759 -19.27 15.59 -9.84
CA GLN A 759 -20.08 14.37 -9.90
C GLN A 759 -20.79 14.24 -8.55
N LEU A 760 -22.11 14.40 -8.53
CA LEU A 760 -22.93 14.34 -7.32
C LEU A 760 -23.98 13.23 -7.41
N LEU A 761 -24.22 12.56 -6.29
CA LEU A 761 -25.36 11.67 -6.10
C LEU A 761 -26.29 12.27 -5.02
N ILE A 762 -27.59 12.19 -5.22
CA ILE A 762 -28.61 12.81 -4.38
C ILE A 762 -29.44 11.69 -3.75
N TYR A 763 -29.41 11.58 -2.43
CA TYR A 763 -30.09 10.55 -1.64
C TYR A 763 -31.14 11.17 -0.70
N GLU A 764 -32.07 10.35 -0.21
CA GLU A 764 -32.92 10.74 0.93
C GLU A 764 -32.06 11.08 2.17
N PHE A 765 -32.50 12.05 2.99
CA PHE A 765 -31.83 12.37 4.25
C PHE A 765 -32.39 11.53 5.41
N VAL A 766 -31.59 10.60 5.92
CA VAL A 766 -31.93 9.78 7.10
C VAL A 766 -31.46 10.47 8.39
N SER A 767 -32.36 10.62 9.36
CA SER A 767 -32.19 11.56 10.48
C SER A 767 -31.59 10.98 11.77
N GLY A 768 -31.71 9.67 12.04
CA GLY A 768 -31.33 9.04 13.32
C GLY A 768 -29.82 8.76 13.50
N GLY A 769 -29.00 9.12 12.50
CA GLY A 769 -27.54 8.96 12.51
C GLY A 769 -27.06 7.67 11.85
N ASN A 770 -25.81 7.28 12.11
CA ASN A 770 -25.25 6.00 11.71
C ASN A 770 -25.02 5.08 12.92
N LEU A 771 -25.05 3.78 12.64
CA LEU A 771 -24.93 2.70 13.63
C LEU A 771 -23.59 2.73 14.38
N TYR A 772 -22.49 3.02 13.68
CA TYR A 772 -21.15 3.13 14.29
C TYR A 772 -21.13 4.11 15.48
N LYS A 773 -21.78 5.27 15.35
CA LYS A 773 -21.87 6.23 16.47
C LYS A 773 -22.69 5.70 17.65
N ARG A 774 -23.81 5.02 17.39
CA ARG A 774 -24.65 4.39 18.45
C ARG A 774 -23.95 3.23 19.16
N LEU A 775 -23.08 2.50 18.45
CA LEU A 775 -22.28 1.42 19.05
C LEU A 775 -21.05 1.93 19.82
N HIS A 776 -20.35 2.95 19.32
CA HIS A 776 -18.99 3.29 19.79
C HIS A 776 -18.77 4.71 20.34
N GLU A 777 -19.68 5.66 20.09
CA GLU A 777 -19.51 7.08 20.47
C GLU A 777 -20.61 7.59 21.44
N GLY A 778 -21.61 6.77 21.77
CA GLY A 778 -22.74 7.14 22.64
C GLY A 778 -22.35 7.34 24.10
N SER A 779 -22.43 8.58 24.58
CA SER A 779 -22.24 8.95 25.99
C SER A 779 -23.59 9.20 26.67
N GLY A 780 -23.80 8.60 27.85
CA GLY A 780 -24.97 8.90 28.69
C GLY A 780 -26.25 8.06 28.46
N GLY A 781 -26.13 6.76 28.16
CA GLY A 781 -27.25 5.82 28.25
C GLY A 781 -28.04 5.55 26.96
N ASP A 782 -27.74 6.26 25.87
CA ASP A 782 -28.28 5.98 24.52
C ASP A 782 -27.53 4.79 23.87
N TYR A 783 -27.81 3.57 24.34
CA TYR A 783 -27.27 2.33 23.77
C TYR A 783 -28.39 1.43 23.23
N LEU A 784 -28.16 0.82 22.06
CA LEU A 784 -29.14 -0.04 21.41
C LEU A 784 -29.47 -1.26 22.27
N SER A 785 -30.76 -1.53 22.47
CA SER A 785 -31.28 -2.75 23.08
C SER A 785 -31.07 -3.97 22.18
N TRP A 786 -31.27 -5.18 22.72
CA TRP A 786 -31.18 -6.40 21.91
C TRP A 786 -32.14 -6.41 20.71
N ASN A 787 -33.40 -5.98 20.90
CA ASN A 787 -34.39 -5.93 19.81
C ASN A 787 -33.98 -4.97 18.68
N GLU A 788 -33.40 -3.82 18.99
CA GLU A 788 -32.91 -2.88 17.99
C GLU A 788 -31.68 -3.42 17.26
N ARG A 789 -30.77 -4.11 17.96
CA ARG A 789 -29.63 -4.81 17.38
C ARG A 789 -30.08 -5.93 16.43
N PHE A 790 -31.04 -6.75 16.84
CA PHE A 790 -31.60 -7.81 16.01
C PHE A 790 -32.33 -7.24 14.77
N ASN A 791 -33.16 -6.21 14.94
CA ASN A 791 -33.79 -5.49 13.82
C ASN A 791 -32.74 -4.93 12.86
N THR A 792 -31.66 -4.34 13.38
CA THR A 792 -30.54 -3.80 12.60
C THR A 792 -29.88 -4.89 11.74
N ILE A 793 -29.59 -6.06 12.33
CA ILE A 793 -29.01 -7.21 11.63
C ILE A 793 -29.97 -7.73 10.54
N LEU A 794 -31.25 -7.95 10.89
CA LEU A 794 -32.26 -8.50 9.98
C LEU A 794 -32.60 -7.56 8.81
N GLY A 795 -32.81 -6.27 9.06
CA GLY A 795 -33.09 -5.29 8.01
C GLY A 795 -31.89 -5.08 7.08
N THR A 796 -30.67 -5.10 7.63
CA THR A 796 -29.43 -5.10 6.83
C THR A 796 -29.36 -6.36 5.94
N ALA A 797 -29.63 -7.56 6.49
CA ALA A 797 -29.63 -8.80 5.72
C ALA A 797 -30.63 -8.77 4.55
N LYS A 798 -31.87 -8.32 4.80
CA LYS A 798 -32.93 -8.16 3.79
C LYS A 798 -32.51 -7.19 2.67
N SER A 799 -31.90 -6.07 3.04
CA SER A 799 -31.40 -5.09 2.05
C SER A 799 -30.32 -5.68 1.13
N LEU A 800 -29.40 -6.49 1.67
CA LEU A 800 -28.31 -7.12 0.92
C LEU A 800 -28.83 -8.25 0.02
N ALA A 801 -29.76 -9.08 0.52
CA ALA A 801 -30.43 -10.11 -0.29
C ALA A 801 -31.14 -9.50 -1.50
N TYR A 802 -31.84 -8.38 -1.32
CA TYR A 802 -32.49 -7.62 -2.40
C TYR A 802 -31.47 -7.04 -3.40
N LEU A 803 -30.36 -6.44 -2.92
CA LEU A 803 -29.29 -5.95 -3.80
C LEU A 803 -28.65 -7.08 -4.63
N HIS A 804 -28.37 -8.23 -4.00
CA HIS A 804 -27.82 -9.42 -4.66
C HIS A 804 -28.78 -9.97 -5.72
N GLN A 805 -30.09 -10.01 -5.44
CA GLN A 805 -31.13 -10.36 -6.42
C GLN A 805 -31.15 -9.40 -7.63
N MET A 806 -30.86 -8.11 -7.42
CA MET A 806 -30.68 -7.12 -8.51
C MET A 806 -29.31 -7.21 -9.22
N ASN A 807 -28.44 -8.15 -8.83
CA ASN A 807 -27.04 -8.23 -9.25
C ASN A 807 -26.29 -6.90 -8.99
N ILE A 808 -26.44 -6.39 -7.78
CA ILE A 808 -25.72 -5.23 -7.23
C ILE A 808 -24.97 -5.72 -6.00
N ILE A 809 -23.65 -5.59 -6.00
CA ILE A 809 -22.78 -5.94 -4.87
C ILE A 809 -22.48 -4.64 -4.10
N HIS A 810 -22.49 -4.70 -2.78
CA HIS A 810 -22.34 -3.55 -1.90
C HIS A 810 -20.90 -3.02 -1.86
N TYR A 811 -19.90 -3.91 -1.80
CA TYR A 811 -18.44 -3.65 -1.77
C TYR A 811 -17.88 -2.85 -0.57
N ASN A 812 -18.66 -1.97 0.06
CA ASN A 812 -18.21 -1.07 1.14
C ASN A 812 -19.10 -1.21 2.39
N LEU A 813 -19.34 -2.43 2.86
CA LEU A 813 -20.23 -2.69 4.00
C LEU A 813 -19.49 -2.51 5.33
N LYS A 814 -20.08 -1.71 6.24
CA LYS A 814 -19.57 -1.40 7.59
C LYS A 814 -20.60 -0.59 8.40
N SER A 815 -20.48 -0.54 9.72
CA SER A 815 -21.42 0.15 10.62
C SER A 815 -21.53 1.66 10.38
N SER A 816 -20.54 2.32 9.79
CA SER A 816 -20.66 3.75 9.42
C SER A 816 -21.64 4.00 8.27
N ASN A 817 -21.98 2.95 7.51
CA ASN A 817 -22.81 3.01 6.30
C ASN A 817 -24.22 2.42 6.53
N ILE A 818 -24.48 1.88 7.72
CA ILE A 818 -25.84 1.56 8.20
C ILE A 818 -26.36 2.83 8.89
N LEU A 819 -27.37 3.46 8.29
CA LEU A 819 -28.09 4.58 8.92
C LEU A 819 -29.29 4.02 9.69
N ILE A 820 -29.74 4.75 10.71
CA ILE A 820 -30.96 4.45 11.45
C ILE A 820 -31.92 5.62 11.23
N ASP A 821 -33.17 5.35 10.86
CA ASP A 821 -34.16 6.39 10.61
C ASP A 821 -34.91 6.86 11.88
N GLY A 822 -35.88 7.76 11.70
CA GLY A 822 -36.66 8.32 12.81
C GLY A 822 -37.63 7.35 13.49
N LEU A 823 -37.79 6.13 12.96
CA LEU A 823 -38.61 5.05 13.52
C LEU A 823 -37.76 3.92 14.13
N GLY A 824 -36.43 4.01 14.02
CA GLY A 824 -35.49 2.97 14.46
C GLY A 824 -35.18 1.91 13.39
N GLU A 825 -35.68 2.04 12.16
CA GLU A 825 -35.40 1.08 11.09
C GLU A 825 -34.00 1.30 10.48
N PRO A 826 -33.25 0.21 10.21
CA PRO A 826 -31.94 0.30 9.56
C PRO A 826 -32.10 0.58 8.05
N LYS A 827 -31.28 1.49 7.51
CA LYS A 827 -31.16 1.75 6.07
C LYS A 827 -29.71 1.70 5.63
N VAL A 828 -29.40 0.83 4.66
CA VAL A 828 -28.03 0.69 4.14
C VAL A 828 -27.76 1.73 3.05
N ALA A 829 -26.69 2.51 3.24
CA ALA A 829 -26.19 3.55 2.34
C ALA A 829 -24.97 3.08 1.53
N ASP A 830 -24.49 3.89 0.58
CA ASP A 830 -23.24 3.67 -0.16
C ASP A 830 -23.16 2.43 -1.08
N TYR A 831 -24.27 1.71 -1.28
CA TYR A 831 -24.34 0.50 -2.10
C TYR A 831 -23.95 0.72 -3.57
N GLY A 832 -23.22 -0.24 -4.14
CA GLY A 832 -22.92 -0.31 -5.58
C GLY A 832 -21.90 0.71 -6.12
N LEU A 833 -21.44 1.67 -5.31
CA LEU A 833 -20.53 2.74 -5.74
C LEU A 833 -19.19 2.23 -6.31
N ALA A 834 -18.75 1.02 -5.98
CA ALA A 834 -17.55 0.41 -6.54
C ALA A 834 -17.64 0.17 -8.06
N ARG A 835 -18.84 0.03 -8.64
CA ARG A 835 -19.04 -0.07 -10.11
C ARG A 835 -18.89 1.28 -10.83
N LEU A 836 -18.89 2.39 -10.09
CA LEU A 836 -18.54 3.73 -10.58
C LEU A 836 -17.01 3.97 -10.56
N LEU A 837 -16.22 2.91 -10.37
CA LEU A 837 -14.77 2.93 -10.54
C LEU A 837 -14.46 2.03 -11.75
N PRO A 838 -13.69 2.50 -12.76
CA PRO A 838 -13.22 1.64 -13.86
C PRO A 838 -12.40 0.51 -13.23
N MET A 839 -12.53 -0.73 -13.75
CA MET A 839 -11.94 -1.94 -13.17
C MET A 839 -10.55 -1.70 -12.56
N LEU A 840 -10.52 -1.54 -11.23
CA LEU A 840 -9.38 -0.95 -10.56
C LEU A 840 -8.26 -1.98 -10.35
N ASP A 841 -7.03 -1.53 -10.59
CA ASP A 841 -5.86 -2.14 -9.99
C ASP A 841 -6.05 -2.26 -8.48
N ARG A 842 -5.83 -3.48 -7.95
CA ARG A 842 -6.05 -3.85 -6.53
C ARG A 842 -5.39 -2.85 -5.55
N TYR A 843 -4.30 -2.20 -5.96
CA TYR A 843 -3.56 -1.20 -5.18
C TYR A 843 -4.32 0.10 -4.87
N VAL A 844 -5.23 0.55 -5.74
CA VAL A 844 -5.98 1.81 -5.50
C VAL A 844 -7.10 1.59 -4.48
N LEU A 845 -7.66 0.38 -4.43
CA LEU A 845 -8.66 -0.03 -3.43
C LEU A 845 -8.04 -0.24 -2.04
N SER A 846 -6.88 -0.90 -1.94
CA SER A 846 -6.23 -1.13 -0.64
C SER A 846 -5.72 0.16 0.01
N SER A 847 -5.11 1.06 -0.78
CA SER A 847 -4.50 2.30 -0.24
C SER A 847 -5.51 3.36 0.22
N LYS A 848 -6.67 3.47 -0.44
CA LYS A 848 -7.68 4.52 -0.13
C LYS A 848 -8.84 4.07 0.76
N ILE A 849 -8.97 2.76 1.03
CA ILE A 849 -10.01 2.23 1.93
C ILE A 849 -9.40 1.75 3.27
N GLN A 850 -8.44 2.52 3.82
CA GLN A 850 -8.03 2.39 5.23
C GLN A 850 -9.21 2.48 6.21
N SER A 851 -10.32 3.13 5.81
CA SER A 851 -11.56 3.21 6.58
C SER A 851 -12.42 1.92 6.64
N ALA A 852 -11.90 0.75 6.23
CA ALA A 852 -12.59 -0.54 6.29
C ALA A 852 -11.73 -1.70 6.84
N LEU A 853 -10.63 -1.39 7.56
CA LEU A 853 -9.87 -2.37 8.35
C LEU A 853 -10.83 -3.22 9.21
N GLY A 854 -10.78 -4.54 9.03
CA GLY A 854 -11.67 -5.52 9.68
C GLY A 854 -12.75 -6.12 8.77
N TYR A 855 -13.44 -5.34 7.94
CA TYR A 855 -14.57 -5.83 7.12
C TYR A 855 -14.18 -6.43 5.77
N MET A 856 -12.93 -6.25 5.32
CA MET A 856 -12.49 -6.71 4.00
C MET A 856 -12.33 -8.24 3.95
N ALA A 857 -12.95 -8.86 2.96
CA ALA A 857 -12.88 -10.31 2.74
C ALA A 857 -11.46 -10.75 2.29
N PRO A 858 -10.94 -11.91 2.74
CA PRO A 858 -9.58 -12.38 2.46
C PRO A 858 -9.22 -12.42 0.96
N GLU A 859 -10.18 -12.76 0.09
CA GLU A 859 -10.00 -12.85 -1.36
C GLU A 859 -9.60 -11.53 -2.05
N PHE A 860 -9.73 -10.37 -1.39
CA PHE A 860 -9.21 -9.11 -1.92
C PHE A 860 -7.67 -9.12 -1.99
N ALA A 861 -6.99 -9.76 -1.03
CA ALA A 861 -5.53 -9.87 -0.99
C ALA A 861 -4.98 -10.91 -1.99
N CYS A 862 -5.71 -12.00 -2.21
CA CYS A 862 -5.29 -13.09 -3.10
C CYS A 862 -5.43 -12.68 -4.59
N LYS A 863 -4.30 -12.47 -5.29
CA LYS A 863 -4.27 -12.05 -6.71
C LYS A 863 -5.11 -12.93 -7.67
N THR A 864 -5.35 -14.20 -7.33
CA THR A 864 -6.00 -15.22 -8.17
C THR A 864 -7.51 -15.35 -8.02
N VAL A 865 -8.12 -14.81 -6.97
CA VAL A 865 -9.56 -15.06 -6.68
C VAL A 865 -10.45 -14.05 -7.42
N LYS A 866 -11.56 -14.57 -7.98
CA LYS A 866 -12.64 -13.80 -8.59
C LYS A 866 -13.54 -13.21 -7.50
N ILE A 867 -13.74 -11.89 -7.53
CA ILE A 867 -14.59 -11.18 -6.57
C ILE A 867 -16.07 -11.46 -6.89
N THR A 868 -16.87 -11.77 -5.86
CA THR A 868 -18.32 -12.03 -5.97
C THR A 868 -19.09 -11.42 -4.79
N GLU A 869 -20.42 -11.53 -4.82
CA GLU A 869 -21.34 -11.18 -3.72
C GLU A 869 -20.96 -11.76 -2.34
N LYS A 870 -20.20 -12.87 -2.29
CA LYS A 870 -19.67 -13.45 -1.04
C LYS A 870 -18.75 -12.51 -0.25
N CYS A 871 -18.21 -11.46 -0.87
CA CYS A 871 -17.47 -10.42 -0.17
C CYS A 871 -18.37 -9.58 0.77
N ASP A 872 -19.62 -9.31 0.36
CA ASP A 872 -20.58 -8.60 1.22
C ASP A 872 -21.02 -9.49 2.39
N VAL A 873 -21.16 -10.80 2.16
CA VAL A 873 -21.48 -11.77 3.21
C VAL A 873 -20.41 -11.80 4.30
N TYR A 874 -19.13 -11.72 3.93
CA TYR A 874 -18.03 -11.60 4.90
C TYR A 874 -18.14 -10.31 5.73
N GLY A 875 -18.27 -9.15 5.06
CA GLY A 875 -18.45 -7.87 5.75
C GLY A 875 -19.68 -7.83 6.64
N PHE A 876 -20.75 -8.54 6.27
CA PHE A 876 -21.96 -8.70 7.06
C PHE A 876 -21.74 -9.60 8.29
N GLY A 877 -20.94 -10.66 8.17
CA GLY A 877 -20.51 -11.47 9.31
C GLY A 877 -19.73 -10.66 10.34
N VAL A 878 -18.77 -9.83 9.89
CA VAL A 878 -18.03 -8.91 10.76
C VAL A 878 -18.97 -7.90 11.44
N LEU A 879 -19.93 -7.36 10.69
CA LEU A 879 -20.95 -6.43 11.20
C LEU A 879 -21.87 -7.07 12.26
N ILE A 880 -22.25 -8.35 12.12
CA ILE A 880 -22.98 -9.08 13.16
C ILE A 880 -22.15 -9.10 14.46
N LEU A 881 -20.88 -9.48 14.38
CA LEU A 881 -20.03 -9.60 15.57
C LEU A 881 -19.83 -8.24 16.24
N GLU A 882 -19.65 -7.17 15.47
CA GLU A 882 -19.59 -5.79 15.97
C GLU A 882 -20.90 -5.40 16.70
N ILE A 883 -22.07 -5.68 16.10
CA ILE A 883 -23.36 -5.33 16.68
C ILE A 883 -23.64 -6.09 17.99
N VAL A 884 -23.33 -7.39 18.04
CA VAL A 884 -23.60 -8.22 19.24
C VAL A 884 -22.60 -7.95 20.36
N THR A 885 -21.31 -7.84 20.05
CA THR A 885 -20.27 -7.62 21.07
C THR A 885 -20.13 -6.17 21.51
N GLY A 886 -20.56 -5.22 20.68
CA GLY A 886 -20.30 -3.79 20.88
C GLY A 886 -18.82 -3.39 20.71
N LYS A 887 -17.94 -4.33 20.35
CA LYS A 887 -16.50 -4.11 20.17
C LYS A 887 -16.17 -3.75 18.72
N ARG A 888 -14.99 -3.15 18.51
CA ARG A 888 -14.49 -2.75 17.20
C ARG A 888 -13.99 -3.97 16.41
N PRO A 889 -14.16 -4.04 15.07
CA PRO A 889 -13.71 -5.18 14.26
C PRO A 889 -12.20 -5.48 14.34
N VAL A 890 -11.39 -4.43 14.52
CA VAL A 890 -9.96 -4.48 14.80
C VAL A 890 -9.69 -3.48 15.91
N GLU A 891 -8.94 -3.89 16.93
CA GLU A 891 -8.52 -3.04 18.04
C GLU A 891 -7.00 -3.16 18.23
N TYR A 892 -6.31 -2.02 18.26
CA TYR A 892 -4.86 -1.94 18.40
C TYR A 892 -4.52 -1.69 19.88
N MET A 893 -3.84 -2.66 20.50
CA MET A 893 -3.24 -2.53 21.82
C MET A 893 -1.76 -2.12 21.68
N GLU A 894 -1.07 -1.85 22.79
CA GLU A 894 0.29 -1.29 22.76
C GLU A 894 1.31 -2.23 22.08
N ASP A 895 1.16 -3.55 22.23
CA ASP A 895 2.03 -4.57 21.64
C ASP A 895 1.32 -5.54 20.67
N ASP A 896 -0.02 -5.45 20.50
CA ASP A 896 -0.81 -6.53 19.87
C ASP A 896 -2.03 -6.03 19.06
N VAL A 897 -2.51 -6.83 18.10
CA VAL A 897 -3.66 -6.48 17.22
C VAL A 897 -4.79 -7.49 17.36
N VAL A 898 -5.86 -7.09 18.04
CA VAL A 898 -7.01 -7.97 18.30
C VAL A 898 -7.99 -7.90 17.13
N VAL A 899 -8.20 -9.03 16.46
CA VAL A 899 -9.22 -9.20 15.41
C VAL A 899 -10.48 -9.80 16.02
N LEU A 900 -11.62 -9.10 15.88
CA LEU A 900 -12.87 -9.46 16.55
C LEU A 900 -13.37 -10.87 16.19
N CYS A 901 -13.20 -11.28 14.93
CA CYS A 901 -13.63 -12.59 14.44
C CYS A 901 -12.90 -13.74 15.12
N ASP A 902 -11.63 -13.54 15.46
CA ASP A 902 -10.78 -14.59 16.04
C ASP A 902 -10.96 -14.65 17.56
N MET A 903 -11.16 -13.49 18.21
CA MET A 903 -11.58 -13.40 19.62
C MET A 903 -12.91 -14.13 19.88
N VAL A 904 -13.95 -13.90 19.06
CA VAL A 904 -15.24 -14.59 19.22
C VAL A 904 -15.15 -16.09 18.88
N ARG A 905 -14.27 -16.48 17.93
CA ARG A 905 -14.06 -17.90 17.60
C ARG A 905 -13.40 -18.65 18.77
N GLY A 906 -12.34 -18.11 19.36
CA GLY A 906 -11.70 -18.68 20.54
C GLY A 906 -12.67 -18.82 21.73
N ALA A 907 -13.47 -17.77 21.99
CA ALA A 907 -14.51 -17.84 23.04
C ALA A 907 -15.60 -18.89 22.74
N LEU A 908 -15.93 -19.16 21.47
CA LEU A 908 -16.84 -20.25 21.10
C LEU A 908 -16.21 -21.63 21.28
N GLU A 909 -14.94 -21.79 20.95
CA GLU A 909 -14.19 -23.05 21.15
C GLU A 909 -13.97 -23.36 22.65
N GLU A 910 -13.80 -22.34 23.49
CA GLU A 910 -13.75 -22.45 24.95
C GLU A 910 -15.14 -22.59 25.62
N GLY A 911 -16.24 -22.43 24.88
CA GLY A 911 -17.60 -22.46 25.42
C GLY A 911 -18.04 -21.19 26.16
N ARG A 912 -17.23 -20.12 26.17
CA ARG A 912 -17.46 -18.83 26.84
C ARG A 912 -18.08 -17.75 25.94
N VAL A 913 -18.72 -18.14 24.83
CA VAL A 913 -19.19 -17.18 23.79
C VAL A 913 -20.21 -16.15 24.30
N GLU A 914 -20.96 -16.46 25.36
CA GLU A 914 -21.89 -15.51 26.00
C GLU A 914 -21.16 -14.31 26.63
N GLU A 915 -19.94 -14.51 27.15
CA GLU A 915 -19.08 -13.44 27.69
C GLU A 915 -18.61 -12.44 26.63
N CYS A 916 -18.81 -12.74 25.33
CA CYS A 916 -18.51 -11.80 24.24
C CYS A 916 -19.61 -10.77 23.99
N VAL A 917 -20.82 -10.97 24.50
CA VAL A 917 -21.96 -10.06 24.26
C VAL A 917 -21.73 -8.72 24.96
N ASP A 918 -22.19 -7.62 24.35
CA ASP A 918 -21.98 -6.25 24.83
C ASP A 918 -22.43 -6.07 26.30
N GLY A 919 -21.47 -5.92 27.21
CA GLY A 919 -21.72 -5.79 28.64
C GLY A 919 -22.63 -4.63 29.04
N ARG A 920 -22.82 -3.62 28.16
CA ARG A 920 -23.80 -2.53 28.36
C ARG A 920 -25.24 -3.03 28.36
N LEU A 921 -25.52 -4.20 27.77
CA LEU A 921 -26.84 -4.85 27.83
C LEU A 921 -27.16 -5.43 29.22
N GLN A 922 -26.19 -5.59 30.12
CA GLN A 922 -26.40 -6.06 31.50
C GLN A 922 -27.20 -7.38 31.60
N GLY A 923 -26.97 -8.33 30.68
CA GLY A 923 -27.70 -9.60 30.61
C GLY A 923 -29.12 -9.51 30.02
N LYS A 924 -29.55 -8.34 29.51
CA LYS A 924 -30.88 -8.14 28.91
C LYS A 924 -30.90 -8.56 27.43
N PHE A 925 -30.57 -9.82 27.16
CA PHE A 925 -30.68 -10.45 25.85
C PHE A 925 -31.04 -11.95 26.02
N PRO A 926 -31.86 -12.53 25.12
CA PRO A 926 -32.05 -13.97 25.06
C PRO A 926 -30.79 -14.63 24.48
N ALA A 927 -30.08 -15.41 25.30
CA ALA A 927 -28.90 -16.17 24.86
C ALA A 927 -29.25 -17.15 23.71
N GLU A 928 -30.48 -17.65 23.69
CA GLU A 928 -31.03 -18.51 22.64
C GLU A 928 -31.11 -17.82 21.26
N GLU A 929 -31.21 -16.48 21.19
CA GLU A 929 -31.04 -15.75 19.94
C GLU A 929 -29.57 -15.33 19.72
N ALA A 930 -28.93 -14.79 20.76
CA ALA A 930 -27.62 -14.16 20.66
C ALA A 930 -26.51 -15.15 20.23
N ILE A 931 -26.55 -16.38 20.76
CA ILE A 931 -25.53 -17.39 20.46
C ILE A 931 -25.65 -17.92 19.02
N PRO A 932 -26.85 -18.28 18.49
CA PRO A 932 -27.03 -18.54 17.07
C PRO A 932 -26.69 -17.37 16.15
N VAL A 933 -27.00 -16.12 16.52
CA VAL A 933 -26.61 -14.94 15.73
C VAL A 933 -25.08 -14.81 15.65
N MET A 934 -24.33 -14.97 16.76
CA MET A 934 -22.87 -14.96 16.72
C MET A 934 -22.28 -16.12 15.90
N LYS A 935 -22.87 -17.32 15.99
CA LYS A 935 -22.49 -18.47 15.14
C LYS A 935 -22.71 -18.18 13.65
N LEU A 936 -23.83 -17.57 13.28
CA LEU A 936 -24.11 -17.13 11.91
C LEU A 936 -23.09 -16.06 11.46
N GLY A 937 -22.73 -15.11 12.32
CA GLY A 937 -21.67 -14.15 12.09
C GLY A 937 -20.34 -14.83 11.74
N LEU A 938 -19.91 -15.80 12.56
CA LEU A 938 -18.69 -16.58 12.31
C LEU A 938 -18.72 -17.36 11.00
N ILE A 939 -19.84 -18.02 10.67
CA ILE A 939 -20.03 -18.74 9.39
C ILE A 939 -19.91 -17.77 8.20
N CYS A 940 -20.54 -16.60 8.28
CA CYS A 940 -20.42 -15.53 7.28
C CYS A 940 -18.97 -15.03 7.14
N THR A 941 -18.18 -14.98 8.23
CA THR A 941 -16.74 -14.65 8.19
C THR A 941 -15.81 -15.81 7.77
N SER A 942 -16.35 -16.89 7.19
CA SER A 942 -15.51 -18.00 6.71
C SER A 942 -14.43 -17.53 5.73
N GLN A 943 -13.20 -18.02 5.91
CA GLN A 943 -12.08 -17.72 5.02
C GLN A 943 -12.30 -18.24 3.59
N VAL A 944 -13.12 -19.29 3.43
CA VAL A 944 -13.45 -19.90 2.14
C VAL A 944 -14.81 -19.34 1.64
N PRO A 945 -14.87 -18.59 0.52
CA PRO A 945 -16.10 -17.93 0.07
C PRO A 945 -17.27 -18.88 -0.22
N SER A 946 -17.01 -20.10 -0.69
CA SER A 946 -18.04 -21.12 -0.95
C SER A 946 -18.73 -21.65 0.31
N ASN A 947 -18.13 -21.45 1.49
CA ASN A 947 -18.66 -21.93 2.76
C ASN A 947 -19.49 -20.85 3.47
N ARG A 948 -19.58 -19.64 2.90
CA ARG A 948 -20.46 -18.57 3.37
C ARG A 948 -21.84 -18.76 2.71
N PRO A 949 -22.96 -18.62 3.44
CA PRO A 949 -24.31 -18.70 2.89
C PRO A 949 -24.60 -17.60 1.86
N ASP A 950 -25.70 -17.72 1.11
CA ASP A 950 -26.29 -16.61 0.35
C ASP A 950 -27.10 -15.70 1.29
N MET A 951 -27.19 -14.40 0.99
CA MET A 951 -27.90 -13.47 1.88
C MET A 951 -29.40 -13.79 2.04
N ALA A 952 -30.01 -14.52 1.11
CA ALA A 952 -31.37 -15.05 1.27
C ALA A 952 -31.45 -16.16 2.33
N GLU A 953 -30.45 -17.05 2.39
CA GLU A 953 -30.35 -18.08 3.43
C GLU A 953 -30.09 -17.43 4.80
N VAL A 954 -29.24 -16.40 4.85
CA VAL A 954 -28.97 -15.59 6.05
C VAL A 954 -30.26 -14.96 6.60
N VAL A 955 -31.12 -14.39 5.75
CA VAL A 955 -32.43 -13.87 6.17
C VAL A 955 -33.31 -14.99 6.74
N ASN A 956 -33.42 -16.13 6.05
CA ASN A 956 -34.21 -17.26 6.54
C ASN A 956 -33.72 -17.77 7.91
N ILE A 957 -32.41 -17.85 8.13
CA ILE A 957 -31.82 -18.28 9.41
C ILE A 957 -32.15 -17.25 10.51
N LEU A 958 -32.04 -15.94 10.24
CA LEU A 958 -32.40 -14.90 11.20
C LEU A 958 -33.90 -14.90 11.54
N GLU A 959 -34.78 -15.15 10.56
CA GLU A 959 -36.22 -15.25 10.82
C GLU A 959 -36.59 -16.52 11.59
N LEU A 960 -35.87 -17.63 11.41
CA LEU A 960 -36.01 -18.83 12.24
C LEU A 960 -35.53 -18.61 13.68
N ILE A 961 -34.41 -17.91 13.90
CA ILE A 961 -33.88 -17.61 15.24
C ILE A 961 -34.88 -16.77 16.06
N ARG A 962 -35.65 -15.90 15.40
CA ARG A 962 -36.61 -15.00 16.07
C ARG A 962 -37.99 -15.63 16.34
N CYS A 963 -38.16 -16.92 16.09
CA CYS A 963 -39.46 -17.58 16.17
C CYS A 963 -39.66 -18.26 17.55
N PRO A 964 -40.55 -17.78 18.43
CA PRO A 964 -40.66 -18.30 19.79
C PRO A 964 -41.23 -19.73 19.82
N SER A 965 -40.62 -20.60 20.62
CA SER A 965 -41.17 -21.91 20.96
C SER A 965 -42.19 -21.84 22.11
N GLU A 966 -43.16 -20.92 22.02
CA GLU A 966 -44.27 -20.78 22.98
C GLU A 966 -45.59 -21.25 22.33
N SER A 967 -45.89 -22.54 22.41
CA SER A 967 -47.24 -23.10 22.18
C SER A 967 -47.42 -24.53 22.72
N GLN A 968 -46.76 -24.86 23.82
CA GLN A 968 -46.96 -26.13 24.54
C GLN A 968 -46.57 -26.00 26.03
N ASP A 969 -47.46 -25.40 26.84
CA ASP A 969 -47.75 -25.78 28.24
C ASP A 969 -48.71 -24.77 28.93
N GLU A 970 -49.98 -24.75 28.50
CA GLU A 970 -51.09 -24.33 29.38
C GLU A 970 -52.19 -25.40 29.37
N LEU A 971 -52.16 -26.27 30.38
CA LEU A 971 -53.23 -27.23 30.68
C LEU A 971 -53.28 -27.48 32.20
N GLY A 972 -53.72 -26.46 32.94
CA GLY A 972 -53.82 -26.44 34.41
C GLY A 972 -54.80 -25.39 34.92
#